data_AF-A0A4U1HUK9-F1
#
_entry.id   AF-A0A4U1HUK9-F1
#
_cell.length_a   1.000
_cell.length_b   1.000
_cell.length_c   1.000
_cell.angle_alpha   90.00
_cell.angle_beta   90.00
_cell.angle_gamma   90.00
#
_symmetry.space_group_name_H-M   'P 1'
#
loop_
_entity.id
_entity.type
_entity.pdbx_description
1 polymer ?
#
loop_
_entity_poly.entity_id
_entity_poly.type
_entity_poly.pdbx_seq_one_letter_code
_entity_poly.pdbx_strand_id
1 'polypeptide(L)'
;MSTLDQIRAQLVAAGHPELPAGHPRPNGKHHRYGPRKKYWYQLREIFSKGVVIGYTGTYGHFSGDDPGTERFQWNGERPSDDVLAETLRRQEAAEREEAERAARAARMAANRARGQWGSASEQGTSEYLERKQITPEGVRFEADGTMFVPMFQYCDGARLVGLQKITPDGAKRFNKGMEKKGAAYLLGDVGSDDQVVLVGEGYATGRSIRMGTSEAFAFGVCFDASGILPMVRYLRSAYPDVHVLICADDDWKIEPRMRDWLAEEFAFKGDLVYEAPPVRIEAKNTWYMVAAHKRIDENGVVYVEVTYGNDVMPQRRKRFENTGLKRAHEAAAVVDGVSVVHPMFANRGERKLTDFNDLHVEEGIAAVERQIQSAILAVLAPASEEIRPAAIDVPAERPAPAATSAAAGDDPWHGHEAENGAYTWERDLARSDKGTLLPTLGNVHLILSNHKAWRGIIAQDDFAGRVVKRKAPPFPQGAAGEWTDMDDYRCTLWLSQKYAVSVRPDIVMSAVLLVADATHFHDVREYLNGLEWDGVERVRMMPWTYLHVDDSEYVQLAFMKWMIAAVARVVEPGCKVDNVLILEGRQGWRKSTALKVLAGKQWFTDTPIQIGNKDTYAVMAGKWIIELAELDSLNKTDSSAAKSFFATETDRFRNFYGKRATDVHRQCVFAGSVNFDAYLKDESGNRRYWPLRCGGLVDIDGIARVRDQLWAEAVHLYREGVVWHVTEAERPLFEVEQAERYEGDVYEDVIGKALDYAHRTTMEEILRDVLKLDSSKWTLPEQRRIGKALKSLGWVRKRESTGSRGWYYMREEREPEAERVLVAAGDDDSPL
;
A
#
# COMPACT_ATOMS: atom_id res chain seq x y z
N MET A 1 -14.37 44.26 -29.81
CA MET A 1 -13.43 44.33 -30.94
C MET A 1 -14.16 44.74 -32.19
N SER A 2 -13.63 45.73 -32.89
CA SER A 2 -14.27 46.39 -34.03
C SER A 2 -14.17 45.57 -35.34
N THR A 3 -13.32 44.54 -35.43
CA THR A 3 -13.28 43.60 -36.58
C THR A 3 -12.78 42.20 -36.18
N LEU A 4 -13.01 41.20 -37.04
CA LEU A 4 -12.46 39.84 -36.86
C LEU A 4 -10.93 39.79 -37.02
N ASP A 5 -10.31 40.77 -37.68
CA ASP A 5 -8.85 40.82 -37.84
C ASP A 5 -8.13 41.21 -36.55
N GLN A 6 -8.73 42.10 -35.75
CA GLN A 6 -8.23 42.42 -34.41
C GLN A 6 -8.28 41.20 -33.48
N ILE A 7 -9.31 40.37 -33.63
CA ILE A 7 -9.45 39.11 -32.87
C ILE A 7 -8.29 38.17 -33.22
N ARG A 8 -7.98 38.02 -34.51
CA ARG A 8 -6.83 37.23 -34.97
C ARG A 8 -5.52 37.76 -34.39
N ALA A 9 -5.33 39.08 -34.40
CA ALA A 9 -4.13 39.71 -33.86
C ALA A 9 -3.93 39.43 -32.36
N GLN A 10 -5.00 39.52 -31.56
CA GLN A 10 -4.91 39.20 -30.12
C GLN A 10 -4.64 37.72 -29.87
N LEU A 11 -5.24 36.81 -30.65
CA LEU A 11 -4.94 35.38 -30.55
C LEU A 11 -3.48 35.08 -30.88
N VAL A 12 -2.93 35.69 -31.94
CA VAL A 12 -1.51 35.55 -32.30
C VAL A 12 -0.61 36.12 -31.20
N ALA A 13 -0.93 37.30 -30.65
CA ALA A 13 -0.19 37.90 -29.55
C ALA A 13 -0.19 37.03 -28.28
N ALA A 14 -1.29 36.31 -28.02
CA ALA A 14 -1.41 35.34 -26.93
C ALA A 14 -0.74 33.98 -27.22
N GLY A 15 -0.06 33.84 -28.35
CA GLY A 15 0.64 32.60 -28.74
C GLY A 15 -0.29 31.46 -29.18
N HIS A 16 -1.49 31.78 -29.68
CA HIS A 16 -2.35 30.77 -30.31
C HIS A 16 -1.82 30.39 -31.71
N PRO A 17 -1.99 29.12 -32.13
CA PRO A 17 -1.66 28.68 -33.48
C PRO A 17 -2.61 29.30 -34.51
N GLU A 18 -2.29 29.14 -35.80
CA GLU A 18 -3.13 29.65 -36.89
C GLU A 18 -4.55 29.07 -36.82
N LEU A 19 -5.54 29.92 -37.08
CA LEU A 19 -6.94 29.53 -37.06
C LEU A 19 -7.29 28.67 -38.30
N PRO A 20 -8.14 27.64 -38.16
CA PRO A 20 -8.65 26.89 -39.30
C PRO A 20 -9.38 27.79 -40.32
N ALA A 21 -9.41 27.36 -41.58
CA ALA A 21 -10.15 28.05 -42.63
C ALA A 21 -11.62 28.31 -42.22
N GLY A 22 -12.09 29.55 -42.40
CA GLY A 22 -13.45 29.96 -42.01
C GLY A 22 -13.65 30.24 -40.51
N HIS A 23 -12.57 30.40 -39.74
CA HIS A 23 -12.55 30.92 -38.36
C HIS A 23 -11.81 32.27 -38.31
N PRO A 24 -12.08 33.17 -37.35
CA PRO A 24 -12.94 33.00 -36.18
C PRO A 24 -14.44 33.17 -36.48
N ARG A 25 -15.29 32.45 -35.74
CA ARG A 25 -16.76 32.42 -35.89
C ARG A 25 -17.45 32.98 -34.64
N PRO A 26 -18.25 34.06 -34.75
CA PRO A 26 -18.88 34.72 -33.60
C PRO A 26 -20.27 34.14 -33.28
N ASN A 27 -20.36 32.80 -33.15
CA ASN A 27 -21.65 32.11 -32.95
C ASN A 27 -21.95 31.77 -31.48
N GLY A 28 -21.19 32.35 -30.54
CA GLY A 28 -21.31 32.10 -29.11
C GLY A 28 -20.85 30.72 -28.65
N LYS A 29 -20.33 29.86 -29.53
CA LYS A 29 -19.88 28.50 -29.18
C LYS A 29 -18.38 28.45 -28.87
N HIS A 30 -17.99 27.48 -28.04
CA HIS A 30 -16.58 27.13 -27.85
C HIS A 30 -16.04 26.45 -29.09
N HIS A 31 -15.05 27.07 -29.74
CA HIS A 31 -14.30 26.48 -30.84
C HIS A 31 -12.94 26.04 -30.36
N ARG A 32 -12.68 24.74 -30.34
CA ARG A 32 -11.36 24.16 -30.00
C ARG A 32 -10.57 23.84 -31.26
N TYR A 33 -9.31 24.24 -31.31
CA TYR A 33 -8.43 24.14 -32.48
C TYR A 33 -6.95 23.98 -32.09
N GLY A 34 -6.07 23.88 -33.08
CA GLY A 34 -4.64 23.67 -32.88
C GLY A 34 -4.26 22.24 -32.44
N PRO A 35 -2.98 22.01 -32.13
CA PRO A 35 -2.49 20.70 -31.70
C PRO A 35 -3.29 20.14 -30.53
N ARG A 36 -3.78 18.90 -30.67
CA ARG A 36 -4.60 18.19 -29.66
C ARG A 36 -5.88 18.94 -29.22
N LYS A 37 -6.33 19.94 -29.99
CA LYS A 37 -7.49 20.79 -29.68
C LYS A 37 -7.41 21.50 -28.31
N LYS A 38 -6.19 21.88 -27.89
CA LYS A 38 -5.93 22.54 -26.60
C LYS A 38 -6.24 24.04 -26.61
N TYR A 39 -6.18 24.69 -27.77
CA TYR A 39 -6.51 26.11 -27.90
C TYR A 39 -7.99 26.27 -28.17
N TRP A 40 -8.59 27.32 -27.60
CA TRP A 40 -10.00 27.59 -27.81
C TRP A 40 -10.31 29.08 -27.82
N TYR A 41 -11.42 29.42 -28.48
CA TYR A 41 -12.05 30.74 -28.36
C TYR A 41 -13.56 30.61 -28.33
N GLN A 42 -14.23 31.58 -27.74
CA GLN A 42 -15.68 31.77 -27.78
C GLN A 42 -15.94 33.24 -28.09
N LEU A 43 -16.66 33.50 -29.17
CA LEU A 43 -16.93 34.87 -29.66
C LEU A 43 -18.42 35.08 -29.85
N ARG A 44 -18.87 36.28 -29.51
CA ARG A 44 -20.26 36.73 -29.60
C ARG A 44 -20.29 38.08 -30.32
N GLU A 45 -21.34 38.31 -31.10
CA GLU A 45 -21.61 39.59 -31.75
C GLU A 45 -22.27 40.56 -30.77
N ILE A 46 -21.89 41.84 -30.84
CA ILE A 46 -22.56 42.94 -30.16
C ILE A 46 -23.35 43.70 -31.20
N PHE A 47 -24.64 43.92 -30.94
CA PHE A 47 -25.56 44.57 -31.85
C PHE A 47 -25.98 45.94 -31.34
N SER A 48 -26.11 46.92 -32.23
CA SER A 48 -26.81 48.17 -31.96
C SER A 48 -27.69 48.51 -33.15
N LYS A 49 -28.97 48.79 -32.90
CA LYS A 49 -29.97 49.12 -33.94
C LYS A 49 -30.00 48.11 -35.11
N GLY A 50 -29.84 46.81 -34.80
CA GLY A 50 -29.86 45.74 -35.80
C GLY A 50 -28.56 45.53 -36.59
N VAL A 51 -27.50 46.28 -36.30
CA VAL A 51 -26.19 46.15 -36.96
C VAL A 51 -25.14 45.62 -35.97
N VAL A 52 -24.25 44.73 -36.42
CA VAL A 52 -23.11 44.26 -35.62
C VAL A 52 -22.11 45.40 -35.49
N ILE A 53 -21.90 45.88 -34.27
CA ILE A 53 -20.94 46.97 -33.96
C ILE A 53 -19.59 46.43 -33.45
N GLY A 54 -19.51 45.13 -33.19
CA GLY A 54 -18.25 44.48 -32.82
C GLY A 54 -18.45 43.09 -32.20
N TYR A 55 -17.37 42.53 -31.71
CA TYR A 55 -17.32 41.19 -31.12
C TYR A 55 -16.76 41.23 -29.70
N THR A 56 -17.28 40.38 -28.83
CA THR A 56 -16.79 40.14 -27.47
C THR A 56 -16.64 38.66 -27.22
N GLY A 57 -15.85 38.29 -26.22
CA GLY A 57 -15.70 36.89 -25.87
C GLY A 57 -14.45 36.59 -25.05
N THR A 58 -14.13 35.32 -25.02
CA THR A 58 -12.99 34.78 -24.29
C THR A 58 -12.18 33.85 -25.20
N TYR A 59 -10.93 33.66 -24.84
CA TYR A 59 -10.04 32.68 -25.45
C TYR A 59 -9.20 32.04 -24.38
N GLY A 60 -8.55 30.93 -24.71
CA GLY A 60 -7.65 30.29 -23.77
C GLY A 60 -6.95 29.06 -24.33
N HIS A 61 -6.13 28.48 -23.49
CA HIS A 61 -5.37 27.27 -23.77
C HIS A 61 -5.49 26.31 -22.59
N PHE A 62 -6.07 25.13 -22.82
CA PHE A 62 -6.27 24.11 -21.79
C PHE A 62 -4.94 23.57 -21.26
N SER A 63 -4.70 23.77 -19.96
CA SER A 63 -3.58 23.18 -19.20
C SER A 63 -4.08 22.27 -18.08
N GLY A 64 -4.61 21.09 -18.46
CA GLY A 64 -5.25 20.18 -17.50
C GLY A 64 -6.71 20.57 -17.37
N ASP A 65 -7.17 20.76 -16.14
CA ASP A 65 -8.53 21.26 -15.86
C ASP A 65 -8.63 22.78 -15.96
N ASP A 66 -7.51 23.50 -15.98
CA ASP A 66 -7.49 24.95 -16.18
C ASP A 66 -7.75 25.29 -17.66
N PRO A 67 -8.84 26.00 -17.99
CA PRO A 67 -9.12 26.44 -19.35
C PRO A 67 -8.21 27.58 -19.83
N GLY A 68 -7.44 28.23 -18.95
CA GLY A 68 -6.58 29.37 -19.29
C GLY A 68 -7.39 30.54 -19.85
N THR A 69 -8.56 30.83 -19.25
CA THR A 69 -9.55 31.76 -19.80
C THR A 69 -9.06 33.21 -19.68
N GLU A 70 -8.86 33.86 -20.82
CA GLU A 70 -8.62 35.29 -20.96
C GLU A 70 -9.78 35.97 -21.70
N ARG A 71 -10.02 37.24 -21.40
CA ARG A 71 -11.01 38.05 -22.10
C ARG A 71 -10.35 38.82 -23.23
N PHE A 72 -10.99 38.83 -24.38
CA PHE A 72 -10.61 39.70 -25.48
C PHE A 72 -10.68 41.18 -25.06
N GLN A 73 -9.63 41.94 -25.32
CA GLN A 73 -9.57 43.36 -24.97
C GLN A 73 -10.42 44.19 -25.95
N TRP A 74 -11.21 45.12 -25.39
CA TRP A 74 -12.07 46.01 -26.16
C TRP A 74 -11.36 47.32 -26.50
N ASN A 75 -11.07 47.52 -27.78
CA ASN A 75 -10.51 48.77 -28.30
C ASN A 75 -11.63 49.57 -28.99
N GLY A 76 -12.31 50.46 -28.25
CA GLY A 76 -13.40 51.33 -28.73
C GLY A 76 -14.19 51.98 -27.57
N GLU A 77 -15.13 52.87 -27.89
CA GLU A 77 -16.07 53.41 -26.89
C GLU A 77 -16.90 52.28 -26.26
N ARG A 78 -17.16 52.39 -24.96
CA ARG A 78 -17.94 51.40 -24.22
C ARG A 78 -19.39 51.40 -24.77
N PRO A 79 -19.94 50.25 -25.17
CA PRO A 79 -21.34 50.17 -25.60
C PRO A 79 -22.28 50.69 -24.50
N SER A 80 -23.35 51.41 -24.87
CA SER A 80 -24.34 51.90 -23.91
C SER A 80 -25.08 50.75 -23.22
N ASP A 81 -25.65 51.01 -22.04
CA ASP A 81 -26.35 49.99 -21.25
C ASP A 81 -27.53 49.35 -22.02
N ASP A 82 -28.20 50.12 -22.89
CA ASP A 82 -29.28 49.61 -23.76
C ASP A 82 -28.79 48.58 -24.78
N VAL A 83 -27.58 48.78 -25.34
CA VAL A 83 -26.94 47.87 -26.30
C VAL A 83 -26.51 46.57 -25.62
N LEU A 84 -26.04 46.66 -24.37
CA LEU A 84 -25.71 45.50 -23.55
C LEU A 84 -26.99 44.71 -23.20
N ALA A 85 -28.09 45.39 -22.89
CA ALA A 85 -29.38 44.75 -22.58
C ALA A 85 -30.00 44.04 -23.80
N GLU A 86 -29.95 44.62 -25.00
CA GLU A 86 -30.40 43.95 -26.23
C GLU A 86 -29.55 42.70 -26.52
N THR A 87 -28.24 42.80 -26.32
CA THR A 87 -27.30 41.69 -26.50
C THR A 87 -27.58 40.55 -25.51
N LEU A 88 -27.85 40.86 -24.24
CA LEU A 88 -28.24 39.86 -23.23
C LEU A 88 -29.55 39.15 -23.58
N ARG A 89 -30.59 39.88 -24.04
CA ARG A 89 -31.86 39.26 -24.46
C ARG A 89 -31.69 38.28 -25.62
N ARG A 90 -30.86 38.62 -26.62
CA ARG A 90 -30.54 37.71 -27.73
C ARG A 90 -29.71 36.51 -27.27
N GLN A 91 -28.81 36.71 -26.30
CA GLN A 91 -28.05 35.60 -25.69
C GLN A 91 -29.00 34.63 -24.97
N GLU A 92 -29.90 35.14 -24.13
CA GLU A 92 -30.92 34.31 -23.48
C GLU A 92 -31.80 33.58 -24.49
N ALA A 93 -32.20 34.23 -25.58
CA ALA A 93 -33.00 33.59 -26.62
C ALA A 93 -32.25 32.47 -27.35
N ALA A 94 -30.97 32.70 -27.69
CA ALA A 94 -30.13 31.69 -28.34
C ALA A 94 -29.81 30.50 -27.40
N GLU A 95 -29.56 30.78 -26.11
CA GLU A 95 -29.36 29.77 -25.08
C GLU A 95 -30.63 28.94 -24.86
N ARG A 96 -31.82 29.57 -24.85
CA ARG A 96 -33.11 28.87 -24.82
C ARG A 96 -33.31 27.98 -26.05
N GLU A 97 -33.02 28.46 -27.25
CA GLU A 97 -33.15 27.67 -28.48
C GLU A 97 -32.18 26.48 -28.53
N GLU A 98 -30.94 26.66 -28.07
CA GLU A 98 -29.97 25.56 -27.94
C GLU A 98 -30.40 24.55 -26.87
N ALA A 99 -30.89 25.01 -25.72
CA ALA A 99 -31.45 24.14 -24.68
C ALA A 99 -32.65 23.35 -25.19
N GLU A 100 -33.57 23.97 -25.94
CA GLU A 100 -34.69 23.28 -26.58
C GLU A 100 -34.22 22.23 -27.59
N ARG A 101 -33.24 22.55 -28.44
CA ARG A 101 -32.67 21.59 -29.41
C ARG A 101 -32.01 20.41 -28.69
N ALA A 102 -31.24 20.68 -27.64
CA ALA A 102 -30.62 19.65 -26.81
C ALA A 102 -31.68 18.76 -26.13
N ALA A 103 -32.75 19.35 -25.58
CA ALA A 103 -33.86 18.61 -24.97
C ALA A 103 -34.60 17.73 -25.99
N ARG A 104 -34.85 18.24 -27.20
CA ARG A 104 -35.43 17.44 -28.30
C ARG A 104 -34.51 16.28 -28.68
N ALA A 105 -33.21 16.52 -28.81
CA ALA A 105 -32.23 15.49 -29.13
C ALA A 105 -32.15 14.40 -28.03
N ALA A 106 -32.17 14.81 -26.76
CA ALA A 106 -32.19 13.91 -25.60
C ALA A 106 -33.45 13.04 -25.57
N ARG A 107 -34.63 13.64 -25.81
CA ARG A 107 -35.89 12.90 -25.92
C ARG A 107 -35.87 11.86 -27.04
N MET A 108 -35.33 12.23 -28.21
CA MET A 108 -35.19 11.30 -29.32
C MET A 108 -34.17 10.19 -29.02
N ALA A 109 -33.09 10.49 -28.30
CA ALA A 109 -32.11 9.50 -27.86
C ALA A 109 -32.71 8.51 -26.86
N ALA A 110 -33.47 8.98 -25.88
CA ALA A 110 -34.19 8.16 -24.91
C ALA A 110 -35.23 7.24 -25.60
N ASN A 111 -35.94 7.73 -26.61
CA ASN A 111 -36.87 6.90 -27.39
C ASN A 111 -36.14 5.79 -28.17
N ARG A 112 -34.99 6.09 -28.79
CA ARG A 112 -34.15 5.07 -29.43
C ARG A 112 -33.63 4.05 -28.43
N ALA A 113 -33.18 4.51 -27.26
CA ALA A 113 -32.73 3.64 -26.18
C ALA A 113 -33.84 2.69 -25.72
N ARG A 114 -35.06 3.19 -25.51
CA ARG A 114 -36.22 2.34 -25.16
C ARG A 114 -36.53 1.29 -26.23
N GLY A 115 -36.49 1.68 -27.51
CA GLY A 115 -36.70 0.74 -28.61
C GLY A 115 -35.64 -0.37 -28.63
N GLN A 116 -34.36 0.01 -28.52
CA GLN A 116 -33.24 -0.94 -28.50
C GLN A 116 -33.27 -1.85 -27.27
N TRP A 117 -33.59 -1.29 -26.12
CA TRP A 117 -33.76 -2.05 -24.88
C TRP A 117 -34.88 -3.07 -25.01
N GLY A 118 -36.04 -2.66 -25.54
CA GLY A 118 -37.21 -3.51 -25.71
C GLY A 118 -37.01 -4.66 -26.70
N SER A 119 -36.18 -4.47 -27.73
CA SER A 119 -35.86 -5.52 -28.70
C SER A 119 -34.72 -6.45 -28.28
N ALA A 120 -33.92 -6.07 -27.29
CA ALA A 120 -32.78 -6.85 -26.83
C ALA A 120 -33.22 -7.98 -25.88
N SER A 121 -32.49 -9.10 -25.92
CA SER A 121 -32.77 -10.28 -25.10
C SER A 121 -32.30 -10.11 -23.66
N GLU A 122 -33.04 -10.64 -22.69
CA GLU A 122 -32.59 -10.71 -21.28
C GLU A 122 -31.57 -11.83 -21.06
N GLN A 123 -31.50 -12.80 -21.99
CA GLN A 123 -30.55 -13.90 -21.97
C GLN A 123 -29.57 -13.75 -23.14
N GLY A 124 -28.28 -13.92 -22.88
CA GLY A 124 -27.25 -13.88 -23.90
C GLY A 124 -25.86 -14.06 -23.32
N THR A 125 -24.88 -14.21 -24.20
CA THR A 125 -23.46 -14.31 -23.88
C THR A 125 -22.73 -13.06 -24.35
N SER A 126 -21.64 -12.70 -23.69
CA SER A 126 -20.79 -11.57 -24.10
C SER A 126 -19.34 -11.86 -23.75
N GLU A 127 -18.46 -11.80 -24.74
CA GLU A 127 -17.00 -11.95 -24.55
C GLU A 127 -16.45 -10.91 -23.56
N TYR A 128 -17.10 -9.75 -23.46
CA TYR A 128 -16.75 -8.74 -22.48
C TYR A 128 -16.95 -9.25 -21.04
N LEU A 129 -18.07 -9.91 -20.75
CA LEU A 129 -18.38 -10.46 -19.42
C LEU A 129 -17.40 -11.57 -19.05
N GLU A 130 -17.08 -12.44 -19.99
CA GLU A 130 -16.10 -13.53 -19.82
C GLU A 130 -14.70 -12.97 -19.50
N ARG A 131 -14.20 -12.03 -20.32
CA ARG A 131 -12.91 -11.37 -20.11
C ARG A 131 -12.86 -10.62 -18.77
N LYS A 132 -13.99 -10.08 -18.33
CA LYS A 132 -14.12 -9.35 -17.07
C LYS A 132 -14.48 -10.25 -15.88
N GLN A 133 -14.64 -11.55 -16.11
CA GLN A 133 -14.98 -12.58 -15.12
C GLN A 133 -16.24 -12.28 -14.30
N ILE A 134 -17.23 -11.60 -14.87
CA ILE A 134 -18.44 -11.16 -14.18
C ILE A 134 -19.70 -11.79 -14.76
N THR A 135 -20.70 -12.02 -13.91
CA THR A 135 -22.03 -12.45 -14.34
C THR A 135 -22.92 -11.25 -14.70
N PRO A 136 -23.82 -11.40 -15.68
CA PRO A 136 -24.74 -10.34 -16.04
C PRO A 136 -25.80 -10.14 -14.96
N GLU A 137 -26.10 -8.87 -14.68
CA GLU A 137 -27.23 -8.43 -13.87
C GLU A 137 -27.79 -7.15 -14.50
N GLY A 138 -29.10 -7.11 -14.75
CA GLY A 138 -29.74 -5.87 -15.17
C GLY A 138 -29.31 -5.36 -16.56
N VAL A 139 -28.81 -6.25 -17.42
CA VAL A 139 -28.34 -5.97 -18.78
C VAL A 139 -29.12 -6.77 -19.80
N ARG A 140 -29.07 -6.34 -21.06
CA ARG A 140 -29.68 -7.04 -22.20
C ARG A 140 -28.68 -7.23 -23.34
N PHE A 141 -28.96 -8.18 -24.23
CA PHE A 141 -28.04 -8.64 -25.25
C PHE A 141 -28.63 -8.51 -26.65
N GLU A 142 -27.78 -8.13 -27.61
CA GLU A 142 -28.04 -8.34 -29.04
C GLU A 142 -27.42 -9.67 -29.51
N ALA A 143 -27.88 -10.15 -30.66
CA ALA A 143 -27.46 -11.44 -31.21
C ALA A 143 -25.96 -11.52 -31.57
N ASP A 144 -25.30 -10.36 -31.73
CA ASP A 144 -23.87 -10.27 -32.04
C ASP A 144 -22.97 -10.29 -30.78
N GLY A 145 -23.55 -10.49 -29.59
CA GLY A 145 -22.83 -10.49 -28.31
C GLY A 145 -22.63 -9.09 -27.71
N THR A 146 -23.18 -8.04 -28.32
CA THR A 146 -23.22 -6.69 -27.75
C THR A 146 -24.12 -6.66 -26.52
N MET A 147 -23.59 -6.15 -25.41
CA MET A 147 -24.32 -5.98 -24.16
C MET A 147 -24.78 -4.53 -23.98
N PHE A 148 -26.02 -4.35 -23.53
CA PHE A 148 -26.62 -3.07 -23.18
C PHE A 148 -26.74 -2.93 -21.67
N VAL A 149 -26.12 -1.87 -21.15
CA VAL A 149 -26.29 -1.39 -19.78
C VAL A 149 -27.22 -0.17 -19.83
N PRO A 150 -28.36 -0.18 -19.13
CA PRO A 150 -29.30 0.92 -19.16
C PRO A 150 -28.74 2.12 -18.39
N MET A 151 -29.06 3.33 -18.85
CA MET A 151 -28.64 4.57 -18.20
C MET A 151 -29.87 5.37 -17.80
N PHE A 152 -30.00 5.67 -16.50
CA PHE A 152 -31.14 6.36 -15.93
C PHE A 152 -30.74 7.72 -15.37
N GLN A 153 -31.70 8.65 -15.43
CA GLN A 153 -31.66 9.85 -14.61
C GLN A 153 -32.55 9.63 -13.38
N TYR A 154 -32.00 9.89 -12.20
CA TYR A 154 -32.68 9.76 -10.92
C TYR A 154 -32.96 11.17 -10.35
N CYS A 155 -34.09 11.77 -10.74
CA CYS A 155 -34.57 13.04 -10.17
C CYS A 155 -35.92 12.83 -9.49
N ASP A 156 -36.92 12.40 -10.28
CA ASP A 156 -38.29 12.09 -9.84
C ASP A 156 -38.63 10.64 -10.22
N GLY A 157 -37.84 9.71 -9.71
CA GLY A 157 -37.83 8.30 -10.12
C GLY A 157 -36.88 8.02 -11.30
N ALA A 158 -36.78 6.74 -11.68
CA ALA A 158 -35.84 6.27 -12.69
C ALA A 158 -36.36 6.50 -14.12
N ARG A 159 -35.73 7.41 -14.87
CA ARG A 159 -36.05 7.67 -16.28
C ARG A 159 -34.93 7.21 -17.20
N LEU A 160 -35.20 6.26 -18.10
CA LEU A 160 -34.21 5.81 -19.08
C LEU A 160 -33.84 6.95 -20.04
N VAL A 161 -32.57 7.34 -20.04
CA VAL A 161 -32.02 8.43 -20.88
C VAL A 161 -31.12 7.93 -22.00
N GLY A 162 -30.58 6.72 -21.88
CA GLY A 162 -29.71 6.12 -22.89
C GLY A 162 -29.30 4.69 -22.52
N LEU A 163 -28.47 4.10 -23.36
CA LEU A 163 -27.79 2.82 -23.14
C LEU A 163 -26.29 3.03 -23.29
N GLN A 164 -25.50 2.42 -22.42
CA GLN A 164 -24.11 2.11 -22.70
C GLN A 164 -24.07 0.76 -23.42
N LYS A 165 -23.53 0.76 -24.63
CA LYS A 165 -23.37 -0.41 -25.47
C LYS A 165 -21.94 -0.89 -25.39
N ILE A 166 -21.75 -2.13 -24.99
CA ILE A 166 -20.44 -2.76 -24.85
C ILE A 166 -20.38 -3.85 -25.90
N THR A 167 -19.62 -3.60 -26.96
CA THR A 167 -19.39 -4.58 -28.03
C THR A 167 -18.47 -5.71 -27.53
N PRO A 168 -18.41 -6.86 -28.23
CA PRO A 168 -17.56 -8.00 -27.81
C PRO A 168 -16.09 -7.63 -27.59
N ASP A 169 -15.54 -6.75 -28.44
CA ASP A 169 -14.17 -6.22 -28.32
C ASP A 169 -13.95 -5.35 -27.05
N GLY A 170 -15.03 -4.92 -26.38
CA GLY A 170 -15.04 -4.08 -25.19
C GLY A 170 -15.22 -2.59 -25.44
N ALA A 171 -15.48 -2.17 -26.68
CA ALA A 171 -15.70 -0.75 -26.97
C ALA A 171 -17.04 -0.26 -26.38
N LYS A 172 -16.97 0.79 -25.55
CA LYS A 172 -18.13 1.40 -24.90
C LYS A 172 -18.67 2.54 -25.76
N ARG A 173 -19.93 2.43 -26.21
CA ARG A 173 -20.61 3.44 -27.04
C ARG A 173 -21.91 3.91 -26.38
N PHE A 174 -22.27 5.18 -26.60
CA PHE A 174 -23.47 5.78 -26.03
C PHE A 174 -24.46 6.22 -27.11
N ASN A 175 -25.74 6.33 -26.78
CA ASN A 175 -26.72 6.91 -27.70
C ASN A 175 -26.38 8.38 -28.01
N LYS A 176 -26.19 8.70 -29.29
CA LYS A 176 -25.89 10.08 -29.73
C LYS A 176 -26.99 11.06 -29.29
N GLY A 177 -26.58 12.14 -28.64
CA GLY A 177 -27.48 13.20 -28.17
C GLY A 177 -28.22 12.89 -26.87
N MET A 178 -27.86 11.81 -26.16
CA MET A 178 -28.46 11.50 -24.86
C MET A 178 -28.04 12.48 -23.76
N GLU A 179 -28.87 12.54 -22.71
CA GLU A 179 -28.57 13.24 -21.47
C GLU A 179 -27.59 12.42 -20.63
N LYS A 180 -26.28 12.56 -20.89
CA LYS A 180 -25.24 11.75 -20.23
C LYS A 180 -24.91 12.20 -18.80
N LYS A 181 -24.89 13.52 -18.56
CA LYS A 181 -24.39 14.08 -17.30
C LYS A 181 -25.29 13.68 -16.12
N GLY A 182 -24.71 13.00 -15.14
CA GLY A 182 -25.44 12.51 -13.96
C GLY A 182 -26.27 11.25 -14.22
N ALA A 183 -26.22 10.68 -15.42
CA ALA A 183 -26.85 9.40 -15.70
C ALA A 183 -26.10 8.28 -14.95
N ALA A 184 -26.86 7.38 -14.33
CA ALA A 184 -26.35 6.29 -13.51
C ALA A 184 -27.23 5.04 -13.69
N TYR A 185 -26.82 3.93 -13.07
CA TYR A 185 -27.64 2.74 -12.99
C TYR A 185 -27.52 2.08 -11.61
N LEU A 186 -28.62 2.03 -10.87
CA LEU A 186 -28.71 1.33 -9.60
C LEU A 186 -28.95 -0.16 -9.86
N LEU A 187 -27.95 -0.97 -9.53
CA LEU A 187 -28.04 -2.43 -9.49
C LEU A 187 -28.62 -2.87 -8.15
N GLY A 188 -29.62 -3.76 -8.20
CA GLY A 188 -30.35 -4.20 -7.02
C GLY A 188 -31.31 -3.15 -6.50
N ASP A 189 -32.01 -3.51 -5.43
CA ASP A 189 -32.98 -2.66 -4.77
C ASP A 189 -32.42 -2.22 -3.41
N VAL A 190 -32.72 -0.99 -3.01
CA VAL A 190 -32.44 -0.49 -1.66
C VAL A 190 -33.68 -0.73 -0.80
N GLY A 191 -33.57 -1.65 0.15
CA GLY A 191 -34.60 -2.00 1.11
C GLY A 191 -34.76 -0.95 2.22
N SER A 192 -35.86 -1.03 2.98
CA SER A 192 -36.11 -0.16 4.13
C SER A 192 -35.12 -0.36 5.28
N ASP A 193 -34.54 -1.56 5.38
CA ASP A 193 -33.66 -1.97 6.46
C ASP A 193 -32.18 -1.88 6.06
N ASP A 194 -31.89 -1.48 4.82
CA ASP A 194 -30.52 -1.33 4.34
C ASP A 194 -29.85 -0.16 5.05
N GLN A 195 -28.65 -0.41 5.59
CA GLN A 195 -27.87 0.62 6.27
C GLN A 195 -26.78 1.22 5.38
N VAL A 196 -26.40 0.52 4.29
CA VAL A 196 -25.29 0.91 3.42
C VAL A 196 -25.68 0.71 1.96
N VAL A 197 -25.38 1.70 1.11
CA VAL A 197 -25.48 1.61 -0.35
C VAL A 197 -24.12 1.92 -0.97
N LEU A 198 -23.73 1.15 -1.99
CA LEU A 198 -22.44 1.29 -2.64
C LEU A 198 -22.56 2.14 -3.91
N VAL A 199 -21.54 2.93 -4.25
CA VAL A 199 -21.50 3.72 -5.49
C VAL A 199 -20.11 3.66 -6.11
N GLY A 200 -19.98 3.53 -7.42
CA GLY A 200 -18.66 3.58 -8.06
C GLY A 200 -18.72 3.70 -9.57
N GLU A 201 -17.57 3.90 -10.20
CA GLU A 201 -17.46 4.01 -11.66
C GLU A 201 -17.43 2.62 -12.31
N GLY A 202 -18.24 2.45 -13.36
CA GLY A 202 -18.17 1.30 -14.25
C GLY A 202 -19.03 0.09 -13.85
N TYR A 203 -19.69 -0.49 -14.84
CA TYR A 203 -20.55 -1.67 -14.65
C TYR A 203 -19.76 -2.89 -14.14
N ALA A 204 -18.55 -3.12 -14.64
CA ALA A 204 -17.76 -4.29 -14.25
C ALA A 204 -17.29 -4.20 -12.79
N THR A 205 -16.90 -3.00 -12.34
CA THR A 205 -16.57 -2.68 -10.95
C THR A 205 -17.75 -2.99 -10.05
N GLY A 206 -18.93 -2.44 -10.37
CA GLY A 206 -20.16 -2.69 -9.62
C GLY A 206 -20.51 -4.17 -9.54
N ARG A 207 -20.45 -4.90 -10.66
CA ARG A 207 -20.73 -6.35 -10.66
C ARG A 207 -19.72 -7.18 -9.89
N SER A 208 -18.43 -6.83 -9.96
CA SER A 208 -17.40 -7.53 -9.19
C SER A 208 -17.63 -7.37 -7.69
N ILE A 209 -17.99 -6.15 -7.26
CA ILE A 209 -18.32 -5.86 -5.87
C ILE A 209 -19.58 -6.63 -5.45
N ARG A 210 -20.65 -6.56 -6.25
CA ARG A 210 -21.90 -7.27 -5.93
C ARG A 210 -21.70 -8.77 -5.87
N MET A 211 -20.99 -9.38 -6.81
CA MET A 211 -20.65 -10.81 -6.76
C MET A 211 -19.86 -11.15 -5.49
N GLY A 212 -18.88 -10.32 -5.12
CA GLY A 212 -18.06 -10.54 -3.93
C GLY A 212 -18.83 -10.39 -2.62
N THR A 213 -19.87 -9.56 -2.60
CA THR A 213 -20.78 -9.42 -1.45
C THR A 213 -22.01 -10.30 -1.54
N SER A 214 -22.01 -11.35 -2.38
CA SER A 214 -23.18 -12.23 -2.59
C SER A 214 -24.49 -11.47 -2.90
N GLU A 215 -24.36 -10.38 -3.65
CA GLU A 215 -25.43 -9.47 -4.09
C GLU A 215 -26.19 -8.77 -2.95
N ALA A 216 -25.67 -8.82 -1.72
CA ALA A 216 -26.33 -8.30 -0.52
C ALA A 216 -26.57 -6.78 -0.51
N PHE A 217 -25.78 -6.00 -1.25
CA PHE A 217 -25.87 -4.53 -1.26
C PHE A 217 -26.21 -4.01 -2.66
N ALA A 218 -27.07 -3.00 -2.71
CA ALA A 218 -27.32 -2.23 -3.93
C ALA A 218 -26.08 -1.43 -4.35
N PHE A 219 -25.90 -1.27 -5.66
CA PHE A 219 -24.73 -0.59 -6.23
C PHE A 219 -25.11 0.44 -7.29
N GLY A 220 -24.82 1.72 -7.04
CA GLY A 220 -24.96 2.81 -8.01
C GLY A 220 -23.79 2.86 -8.99
N VAL A 221 -23.99 2.34 -10.20
CA VAL A 221 -23.04 2.41 -11.31
C VAL A 221 -23.05 3.81 -11.93
N CYS A 222 -21.93 4.51 -11.81
CA CYS A 222 -21.66 5.76 -12.52
C CYS A 222 -20.89 5.46 -13.83
N PHE A 223 -21.19 6.19 -14.90
CA PHE A 223 -20.54 5.95 -16.21
C PHE A 223 -19.30 6.81 -16.45
N ASP A 224 -19.01 7.71 -15.52
CA ASP A 224 -17.76 8.45 -15.34
C ASP A 224 -17.72 9.05 -13.93
N ALA A 225 -16.53 9.43 -13.47
CA ALA A 225 -16.31 10.03 -12.15
C ALA A 225 -17.14 11.29 -11.87
N SER A 226 -17.63 12.00 -12.91
CA SER A 226 -18.50 13.17 -12.72
C SER A 226 -19.93 12.79 -12.33
N GLY A 227 -20.32 11.52 -12.52
CA GLY A 227 -21.61 10.96 -12.10
C GLY A 227 -21.71 10.62 -10.61
N ILE A 228 -20.58 10.52 -9.90
CA ILE A 228 -20.54 10.11 -8.48
C ILE A 228 -21.36 11.08 -7.61
N LEU A 229 -21.04 12.38 -7.62
CA LEU A 229 -21.74 13.36 -6.79
C LEU A 229 -23.26 13.44 -7.08
N PRO A 230 -23.72 13.49 -8.35
CA PRO A 230 -25.15 13.39 -8.65
C PRO A 230 -25.82 12.13 -8.08
N MET A 231 -25.19 10.97 -8.18
CA MET A 231 -25.74 9.71 -7.65
C MET A 231 -25.79 9.71 -6.12
N VAL A 232 -24.72 10.16 -5.47
CA VAL A 232 -24.65 10.28 -4.00
C VAL A 232 -25.74 11.23 -3.48
N ARG A 233 -25.97 12.37 -4.16
CA ARG A 233 -27.05 13.31 -3.81
C ARG A 233 -28.43 12.70 -3.96
N TYR A 234 -28.64 11.94 -5.04
CA TYR A 234 -29.89 11.21 -5.22
C TYR A 234 -30.11 10.19 -4.10
N LEU A 235 -29.11 9.37 -3.78
CA LEU A 235 -29.21 8.36 -2.71
C LEU A 235 -29.46 9.02 -1.35
N ARG A 236 -28.75 10.09 -1.01
CA ARG A 236 -29.02 10.83 0.24
C ARG A 236 -30.42 11.43 0.27
N SER A 237 -30.96 11.88 -0.85
CA SER A 237 -32.32 12.42 -0.91
C SER A 237 -33.41 11.34 -0.85
N ALA A 238 -33.19 10.19 -1.50
CA ALA A 238 -34.15 9.09 -1.57
C ALA A 238 -34.12 8.20 -0.33
N TYR A 239 -32.94 8.07 0.29
CA TYR A 239 -32.65 7.23 1.44
C TYR A 239 -31.83 8.02 2.47
N PRO A 240 -32.46 8.90 3.27
CA PRO A 240 -31.75 9.82 4.16
C PRO A 240 -30.90 9.14 5.24
N ASP A 241 -31.25 7.92 5.63
CA ASP A 241 -30.62 7.21 6.76
C ASP A 241 -29.51 6.24 6.32
N VAL A 242 -29.35 5.98 5.01
CA VAL A 242 -28.32 5.05 4.53
C VAL A 242 -26.96 5.73 4.49
N HIS A 243 -25.91 4.98 4.82
CA HIS A 243 -24.55 5.41 4.57
C HIS A 243 -24.16 5.09 3.12
N VAL A 244 -23.53 6.03 2.42
CA VAL A 244 -23.08 5.80 1.03
C VAL A 244 -21.58 5.50 1.02
N LEU A 245 -21.20 4.30 0.62
CA LEU A 245 -19.80 3.90 0.47
C LEU A 245 -19.37 4.01 -1.00
N ILE A 246 -18.55 5.01 -1.31
CA ILE A 246 -18.00 5.22 -2.65
C ILE A 246 -16.81 4.28 -2.87
N CYS A 247 -16.95 3.38 -3.83
CA CYS A 247 -15.91 2.48 -4.34
C CYS A 247 -15.22 3.16 -5.54
N ALA A 248 -14.17 3.93 -5.24
CA ALA A 248 -13.48 4.79 -6.19
C ALA A 248 -12.42 4.05 -7.00
N ASP A 249 -12.24 4.47 -8.25
CA ASP A 249 -11.09 4.08 -9.07
C ASP A 249 -9.82 4.75 -8.53
N ASP A 250 -8.72 4.00 -8.52
CA ASP A 250 -7.40 4.48 -8.13
C ASP A 250 -6.54 4.78 -9.37
N ASP A 251 -6.67 5.99 -9.91
CA ASP A 251 -5.90 6.51 -11.05
C ASP A 251 -4.43 6.85 -10.67
N TRP A 252 -3.73 5.90 -10.03
CA TRP A 252 -2.43 6.08 -9.38
C TRP A 252 -1.28 6.49 -10.32
N LYS A 253 -1.41 6.28 -11.64
CA LYS A 253 -0.38 6.60 -12.64
C LYS A 253 -0.22 8.10 -12.92
N ILE A 254 -0.26 8.95 -11.89
CA ILE A 254 -0.08 10.40 -12.01
C ILE A 254 1.34 10.79 -12.45
N GLU A 255 2.38 10.10 -11.96
CA GLU A 255 3.77 10.39 -12.35
C GLU A 255 4.13 9.87 -13.75
N PRO A 256 3.75 8.64 -14.17
CA PRO A 256 3.93 8.22 -15.55
C PRO A 256 3.23 9.17 -16.54
N ARG A 257 1.99 9.59 -16.25
CA ARG A 257 1.27 10.58 -17.06
C ARG A 257 2.02 11.92 -17.15
N MET A 258 2.64 12.35 -16.06
CA MET A 258 3.50 13.54 -16.07
C MET A 258 4.73 13.34 -16.95
N ARG A 259 5.42 12.19 -16.86
CA ARG A 259 6.59 11.88 -17.68
C ARG A 259 6.24 11.80 -19.17
N ASP A 260 5.15 11.13 -19.51
CA ASP A 260 4.64 11.06 -20.88
C ASP A 260 4.37 12.46 -21.43
N TRP A 261 3.73 13.31 -20.64
CA TRP A 261 3.49 14.70 -21.02
C TRP A 261 4.77 15.51 -21.17
N LEU A 262 5.77 15.34 -20.30
CA LEU A 262 7.08 16.00 -20.41
C LEU A 262 7.83 15.55 -21.67
N ALA A 263 7.80 14.26 -21.97
CA ALA A 263 8.41 13.69 -23.17
C ALA A 263 7.72 14.20 -24.44
N GLU A 264 6.39 14.26 -24.45
CA GLU A 264 5.64 14.73 -25.61
C GLU A 264 5.72 16.25 -25.82
N GLU A 265 5.63 17.05 -24.76
CA GLU A 265 5.57 18.51 -24.86
C GLU A 265 6.94 19.18 -24.86
N PHE A 266 7.94 18.56 -24.23
CA PHE A 266 9.28 19.14 -24.07
C PHE A 266 10.42 18.23 -24.53
N ALA A 267 10.13 17.05 -25.12
CA ALA A 267 11.15 16.05 -25.48
C ALA A 267 12.06 15.64 -24.31
N PHE A 268 11.61 15.87 -23.08
CA PHE A 268 12.40 15.63 -21.87
C PHE A 268 12.26 14.16 -21.45
N LYS A 269 13.40 13.46 -21.34
CA LYS A 269 13.49 12.04 -20.95
C LYS A 269 14.26 11.82 -19.65
N GLY A 270 14.66 12.89 -18.96
CA GLY A 270 15.29 12.80 -17.64
C GLY A 270 14.26 12.61 -16.53
N ASP A 271 14.75 12.42 -15.31
CA ASP A 271 13.91 12.42 -14.12
C ASP A 271 13.90 13.82 -13.49
N LEU A 272 12.72 14.33 -13.14
CA LEU A 272 12.59 15.52 -12.31
C LEU A 272 12.59 15.09 -10.84
N VAL A 273 13.50 15.66 -10.05
CA VAL A 273 13.48 15.51 -8.60
C VAL A 273 12.44 16.45 -8.03
N TYR A 274 11.52 15.93 -7.21
CA TYR A 274 10.48 16.72 -6.57
C TYR A 274 11.08 17.75 -5.61
N GLU A 275 10.51 18.97 -5.61
CA GLU A 275 10.94 20.11 -4.79
C GLU A 275 12.38 20.62 -5.07
N ALA A 276 13.03 20.13 -6.13
CA ALA A 276 14.32 20.65 -6.57
C ALA A 276 14.16 21.98 -7.32
N PRO A 277 15.24 22.79 -7.42
CA PRO A 277 15.25 23.98 -8.27
C PRO A 277 14.85 23.65 -9.72
N PRO A 278 14.18 24.59 -10.43
CA PRO A 278 13.76 24.37 -11.81
C PRO A 278 14.92 23.97 -12.71
N VAL A 279 14.70 22.96 -13.55
CA VAL A 279 15.68 22.47 -14.52
C VAL A 279 15.44 23.15 -15.85
N ARG A 280 16.52 23.62 -16.50
CA ARG A 280 16.45 24.17 -17.86
C ARG A 280 16.34 23.04 -18.88
N ILE A 281 15.30 23.06 -19.69
CA ILE A 281 15.01 22.10 -20.76
C ILE A 281 14.92 22.84 -22.09
N GLU A 282 15.65 22.37 -23.10
CA GLU A 282 15.56 22.90 -24.46
C GLU A 282 14.49 22.14 -25.25
N ALA A 283 13.47 22.85 -25.71
CA ALA A 283 12.36 22.27 -26.45
C ALA A 283 11.71 23.33 -27.34
N LYS A 284 11.07 22.92 -28.45
CA LYS A 284 10.28 23.82 -29.31
C LYS A 284 11.06 25.08 -29.76
N ASN A 285 12.35 24.92 -30.09
CA ASN A 285 13.27 26.01 -30.48
C ASN A 285 13.43 27.12 -29.42
N THR A 286 13.16 26.81 -28.15
CA THR A 286 13.37 27.71 -27.01
C THR A 286 13.82 26.89 -25.79
N TRP A 287 14.00 27.54 -24.64
CA TRP A 287 14.29 26.89 -23.37
C TRP A 287 13.17 27.14 -22.38
N TYR A 288 12.97 26.21 -21.44
CA TYR A 288 11.98 26.28 -20.38
C TYR A 288 12.63 25.92 -19.05
N MET A 289 12.34 26.67 -18.00
CA MET A 289 12.58 26.25 -16.62
C MET A 289 11.41 25.40 -16.16
N VAL A 290 11.66 24.15 -15.80
CA VAL A 290 10.62 23.20 -15.40
C VAL A 290 10.92 22.66 -14.02
N ALA A 291 9.94 22.71 -13.11
CA ALA A 291 10.03 22.10 -11.79
C ALA A 291 8.78 21.26 -11.52
N ALA A 292 8.95 20.16 -10.79
CA ALA A 292 7.86 19.30 -10.36
C ALA A 292 7.71 19.33 -8.84
N HIS A 293 6.47 19.37 -8.39
CA HIS A 293 6.10 19.54 -7.00
C HIS A 293 5.04 18.50 -6.62
N LYS A 294 5.22 17.84 -5.48
CA LYS A 294 4.17 17.00 -4.89
C LYS A 294 3.34 17.85 -3.95
N ARG A 295 2.03 17.81 -4.13
CA ARG A 295 1.08 18.59 -3.35
C ARG A 295 -0.08 17.70 -2.92
N ILE A 296 -0.79 18.16 -1.91
CA ILE A 296 -1.98 17.51 -1.37
C ILE A 296 -3.11 18.53 -1.51
N ASP A 297 -4.26 18.10 -2.01
CA ASP A 297 -5.43 18.98 -2.09
C ASP A 297 -6.19 19.07 -0.77
N GLU A 298 -7.25 19.89 -0.75
CA GLU A 298 -8.07 20.16 0.44
C GLU A 298 -8.71 18.89 1.04
N ASN A 299 -8.82 17.81 0.26
CA ASN A 299 -9.42 16.55 0.68
C ASN A 299 -8.37 15.45 0.94
N GLY A 300 -7.08 15.79 0.98
CA GLY A 300 -6.01 14.84 1.29
C GLY A 300 -5.50 14.03 0.09
N VAL A 301 -5.93 14.32 -1.14
CA VAL A 301 -5.51 13.57 -2.34
C VAL A 301 -4.19 14.13 -2.89
N VAL A 302 -3.21 13.25 -3.06
CA VAL A 302 -1.90 13.61 -3.61
C VAL A 302 -2.00 13.89 -5.11
N TYR A 303 -1.41 15.00 -5.54
CA TYR A 303 -1.26 15.35 -6.95
C TYR A 303 0.15 15.86 -7.25
N VAL A 304 0.53 15.79 -8.52
CA VAL A 304 1.78 16.35 -9.03
C VAL A 304 1.48 17.63 -9.79
N GLU A 305 2.15 18.72 -9.42
CA GLU A 305 2.12 19.99 -10.13
C GLU A 305 3.45 20.22 -10.83
N VAL A 306 3.42 20.43 -12.14
CA VAL A 306 4.59 20.87 -12.90
C VAL A 306 4.47 22.35 -13.21
N THR A 307 5.46 23.13 -12.79
CA THR A 307 5.62 24.53 -13.17
C THR A 307 6.56 24.62 -14.36
N TYR A 308 6.23 25.44 -15.35
CA TYR A 308 7.08 25.65 -16.53
C TYR A 308 6.96 27.07 -17.10
N GLY A 309 8.08 27.68 -17.48
CA GLY A 309 8.11 29.02 -18.07
C GLY A 309 9.50 29.43 -18.53
N ASN A 310 9.63 30.62 -19.12
CA ASN A 310 10.92 31.21 -19.51
C ASN A 310 10.80 32.74 -19.55
N ASP A 311 11.84 33.43 -20.02
CA ASP A 311 11.88 34.91 -20.04
C ASP A 311 10.79 35.54 -20.92
N VAL A 312 10.22 34.79 -21.87
CA VAL A 312 9.19 35.25 -22.81
C VAL A 312 7.81 34.72 -22.43
N MET A 313 7.75 33.57 -21.78
CA MET A 313 6.54 32.83 -21.45
C MET A 313 6.31 32.84 -19.93
N PRO A 314 5.23 33.47 -19.45
CA PRO A 314 4.95 33.52 -18.02
C PRO A 314 4.83 32.11 -17.43
N GLN A 315 5.22 31.97 -16.17
CA GLN A 315 5.20 30.68 -15.48
C GLN A 315 3.79 30.09 -15.50
N ARG A 316 3.64 28.93 -16.12
CA ARG A 316 2.41 28.14 -16.17
C ARG A 316 2.49 26.94 -15.26
N ARG A 317 1.33 26.36 -14.95
CA ARG A 317 1.19 25.18 -14.10
C ARG A 317 0.40 24.11 -14.82
N LYS A 318 0.78 22.86 -14.59
CA LYS A 318 0.08 21.67 -15.08
C LYS A 318 -0.10 20.69 -13.93
N ARG A 319 -1.37 20.39 -13.62
CA ARG A 319 -1.75 19.46 -12.55
C ARG A 319 -1.99 18.05 -13.11
N PHE A 320 -1.45 17.04 -12.43
CA PHE A 320 -1.66 15.61 -12.65
C PHE A 320 -2.19 14.99 -11.37
N GLU A 321 -3.41 14.50 -11.39
CA GLU A 321 -4.14 14.07 -10.20
C GLU A 321 -4.86 12.75 -10.44
N ASN A 322 -5.16 12.08 -9.32
CA ASN A 322 -5.98 10.88 -9.28
C ASN A 322 -7.45 11.31 -9.38
N THR A 323 -8.02 11.22 -10.57
CA THR A 323 -9.35 11.77 -10.85
C THR A 323 -10.44 10.97 -10.14
N GLY A 324 -10.34 9.63 -10.11
CA GLY A 324 -11.26 8.77 -9.36
C GLY A 324 -11.32 9.12 -7.87
N LEU A 325 -10.18 9.12 -7.17
CA LEU A 325 -10.14 9.48 -5.74
C LEU A 325 -10.58 10.91 -5.48
N LYS A 326 -10.15 11.88 -6.29
CA LYS A 326 -10.54 13.28 -6.13
C LYS A 326 -12.07 13.44 -6.16
N ARG A 327 -12.75 12.89 -7.18
CA ARG A 327 -14.21 13.02 -7.31
C ARG A 327 -14.96 12.29 -6.20
N ALA A 328 -14.44 11.16 -5.75
CA ALA A 328 -15.00 10.43 -4.61
C ALA A 328 -14.90 11.24 -3.31
N HIS A 329 -13.73 11.82 -3.01
CA HIS A 329 -13.53 12.63 -1.82
C HIS A 329 -14.25 13.99 -1.89
N GLU A 330 -14.33 14.63 -3.05
CA GLU A 330 -15.18 15.83 -3.26
C GLU A 330 -16.65 15.51 -2.98
N ALA A 331 -17.14 14.33 -3.39
CA ALA A 331 -18.51 13.93 -3.10
C ALA A 331 -18.73 13.67 -1.61
N ALA A 332 -17.79 12.99 -0.95
CA ALA A 332 -17.83 12.73 0.48
C ALA A 332 -17.72 14.00 1.35
N ALA A 333 -17.01 15.03 0.87
CA ALA A 333 -16.91 16.32 1.55
C ALA A 333 -18.20 17.17 1.44
N VAL A 334 -19.02 16.94 0.41
CA VAL A 334 -20.22 17.73 0.11
C VAL A 334 -21.50 17.10 0.68
N VAL A 335 -21.48 15.81 1.00
CA VAL A 335 -22.66 15.05 1.46
C VAL A 335 -22.30 14.26 2.71
N ASP A 336 -23.06 14.44 3.79
CA ASP A 336 -22.87 13.71 5.05
C ASP A 336 -23.14 12.21 4.90
N GLY A 337 -22.58 11.39 5.79
CA GLY A 337 -22.78 9.94 5.81
C GLY A 337 -22.23 9.25 4.56
N VAL A 338 -21.09 9.74 4.06
CA VAL A 338 -20.42 9.21 2.88
C VAL A 338 -18.97 8.87 3.22
N SER A 339 -18.50 7.70 2.80
CA SER A 339 -17.10 7.29 2.95
C SER A 339 -16.54 6.81 1.60
N VAL A 340 -15.21 6.75 1.50
CA VAL A 340 -14.52 6.35 0.28
C VAL A 340 -13.66 5.12 0.56
N VAL A 341 -13.72 4.14 -0.33
CA VAL A 341 -12.81 3.00 -0.42
C VAL A 341 -12.31 2.89 -1.86
N HIS A 342 -11.11 2.38 -2.05
CA HIS A 342 -10.54 2.11 -3.37
C HIS A 342 -9.82 0.75 -3.32
N PRO A 343 -9.66 0.07 -4.47
CA PRO A 343 -9.07 -1.27 -4.47
C PRO A 343 -7.61 -1.21 -4.04
N MET A 344 -7.17 -2.15 -3.21
CA MET A 344 -5.77 -2.39 -2.88
C MET A 344 -5.32 -3.68 -3.55
N PHE A 345 -4.12 -3.71 -4.11
CA PHE A 345 -3.62 -4.87 -4.85
C PHE A 345 -2.32 -5.33 -4.21
N ALA A 346 -2.13 -6.63 -4.08
CA ALA A 346 -0.90 -7.24 -3.58
C ALA A 346 0.30 -6.92 -4.50
N ASN A 347 0.10 -6.91 -5.83
CA ASN A 347 1.15 -6.54 -6.78
C ASN A 347 0.62 -5.85 -8.05
N ARG A 348 0.75 -4.52 -8.13
CA ARG A 348 0.38 -3.76 -9.34
C ARG A 348 1.47 -3.68 -10.39
N GLY A 349 2.76 -3.73 -10.00
CA GLY A 349 3.88 -3.44 -10.89
C GLY A 349 3.66 -2.17 -11.73
N GLU A 350 3.94 -2.24 -13.04
CA GLU A 350 3.64 -1.17 -14.00
C GLU A 350 2.29 -1.36 -14.73
N ARG A 351 1.45 -2.30 -14.32
CA ARG A 351 0.17 -2.59 -15.00
C ARG A 351 -0.85 -1.51 -14.68
N LYS A 352 -1.77 -1.24 -15.61
CA LYS A 352 -2.83 -0.25 -15.40
C LYS A 352 -4.03 -0.90 -14.70
N LEU A 353 -3.83 -1.30 -13.45
CA LEU A 353 -4.87 -1.80 -12.55
C LEU A 353 -5.38 -0.66 -11.69
N THR A 354 -6.66 -0.33 -11.80
CA THR A 354 -7.24 0.89 -11.19
C THR A 354 -8.56 0.65 -10.45
N ASP A 355 -9.35 -0.35 -10.83
CA ASP A 355 -10.70 -0.55 -10.28
C ASP A 355 -10.88 -1.91 -9.56
N PHE A 356 -12.00 -2.12 -8.86
CA PHE A 356 -12.27 -3.39 -8.17
C PHE A 356 -12.50 -4.57 -9.11
N ASN A 357 -12.80 -4.33 -10.39
CA ASN A 357 -12.87 -5.40 -11.37
C ASN A 357 -11.48 -5.86 -11.80
N ASP A 358 -10.52 -4.95 -11.92
CA ASP A 358 -9.12 -5.30 -12.12
C ASP A 358 -8.61 -6.13 -10.92
N LEU A 359 -9.00 -5.78 -9.69
CA LEU A 359 -8.69 -6.56 -8.49
C LEU A 359 -9.32 -7.96 -8.54
N HIS A 360 -10.58 -8.05 -8.98
CA HIS A 360 -11.26 -9.32 -9.19
C HIS A 360 -10.52 -10.21 -10.20
N VAL A 361 -10.19 -9.67 -11.38
CA VAL A 361 -9.55 -10.45 -12.44
C VAL A 361 -8.12 -10.87 -12.05
N GLU A 362 -7.40 -10.02 -11.31
CA GLU A 362 -6.01 -10.28 -10.94
C GLU A 362 -5.87 -11.17 -9.70
N GLU A 363 -6.66 -10.93 -8.65
CA GLU A 363 -6.49 -11.54 -7.32
C GLU A 363 -7.70 -12.37 -6.86
N GLY A 364 -8.73 -12.46 -7.71
CA GLY A 364 -9.94 -13.24 -7.47
C GLY A 364 -11.02 -12.49 -6.71
N ILE A 365 -12.24 -13.01 -6.78
CA ILE A 365 -13.43 -12.40 -6.17
C ILE A 365 -13.33 -12.27 -4.64
N ALA A 366 -12.62 -13.21 -3.99
CA ALA A 366 -12.39 -13.20 -2.55
C ALA A 366 -11.56 -11.99 -2.08
N ALA A 367 -10.69 -11.43 -2.94
CA ALA A 367 -9.95 -10.21 -2.61
C ALA A 367 -10.88 -8.98 -2.57
N VAL A 368 -11.82 -8.90 -3.52
CA VAL A 368 -12.86 -7.87 -3.54
C VAL A 368 -13.77 -8.00 -2.32
N GLU A 369 -14.24 -9.22 -2.03
CA GLU A 369 -15.07 -9.51 -0.86
C GLU A 369 -14.44 -9.00 0.43
N ARG A 370 -13.19 -9.39 0.72
CA ARG A 370 -12.49 -8.98 1.96
C ARG A 370 -12.38 -7.46 2.09
N GLN A 371 -12.02 -6.76 1.02
CA GLN A 371 -11.84 -5.31 1.06
C GLN A 371 -13.15 -4.55 1.24
N ILE A 372 -14.19 -4.98 0.51
CA ILE A 372 -15.51 -4.35 0.62
C ILE A 372 -16.16 -4.66 1.98
N GLN A 373 -16.07 -5.89 2.48
CA GLN A 373 -16.55 -6.24 3.81
C GLN A 373 -15.84 -5.43 4.90
N SER A 374 -14.52 -5.29 4.83
CA SER A 374 -13.77 -4.46 5.78
C SER A 374 -14.22 -3.01 5.76
N ALA A 375 -14.51 -2.45 4.58
CA ALA A 375 -14.99 -1.07 4.45
C ALA A 375 -16.42 -0.90 4.97
N ILE A 376 -17.31 -1.86 4.71
CA ILE A 376 -18.68 -1.87 5.24
C ILE A 376 -18.67 -2.00 6.76
N LEU A 377 -17.85 -2.89 7.33
CA LEU A 377 -17.72 -3.03 8.79
C LEU A 377 -17.22 -1.74 9.45
N ALA A 378 -16.29 -1.02 8.81
CA ALA A 378 -15.80 0.26 9.30
C ALA A 378 -16.90 1.34 9.31
N VAL A 379 -17.85 1.28 8.37
CA VAL A 379 -19.02 2.17 8.30
C VAL A 379 -20.07 1.83 9.36
N LEU A 380 -20.35 0.53 9.54
CA LEU A 380 -21.37 0.04 10.46
C LEU A 380 -20.93 0.09 11.93
N ALA A 381 -19.63 0.24 12.20
CA ALA A 381 -19.12 0.45 13.54
C ALA A 381 -19.65 1.78 14.11
N PRO A 382 -20.20 1.82 15.34
CA PRO A 382 -20.82 3.03 15.88
C PRO A 382 -19.79 4.17 16.00
N ALA A 383 -20.03 5.25 15.27
CA ALA A 383 -19.25 6.48 15.31
C ALA A 383 -19.27 7.08 16.73
N SER A 384 -18.17 6.95 17.47
CA SER A 384 -17.96 7.67 18.72
C SER A 384 -17.52 9.10 18.43
N GLU A 385 -18.32 10.05 18.91
CA GLU A 385 -18.14 11.51 18.83
C GLU A 385 -16.71 12.00 19.13
N GLU A 386 -16.35 13.10 18.46
CA GLU A 386 -15.09 13.82 18.55
C GLU A 386 -14.69 14.20 19.99
N ILE A 387 -13.59 13.62 20.49
CA ILE A 387 -12.95 14.08 21.73
C ILE A 387 -12.03 15.26 21.39
N ARG A 388 -12.47 16.48 21.71
CA ARG A 388 -11.57 17.64 21.81
C ARG A 388 -10.62 17.45 23.00
N PRO A 389 -9.31 17.67 22.86
CA PRO A 389 -8.38 17.51 23.97
C PRO A 389 -8.66 18.56 25.04
N ALA A 390 -9.13 18.11 26.21
CA ALA A 390 -9.12 18.94 27.41
C ALA A 390 -7.68 19.01 27.93
N ALA A 391 -7.18 20.24 28.11
CA ALA A 391 -5.92 20.47 28.79
C ALA A 391 -6.05 20.04 30.26
N ILE A 392 -5.15 19.16 30.72
CA ILE A 392 -5.08 18.73 32.11
C ILE A 392 -3.70 19.11 32.64
N ASP A 393 -3.69 20.03 33.60
CA ASP A 393 -2.57 20.32 34.49
C ASP A 393 -2.25 19.09 35.34
N VAL A 394 -0.97 18.70 35.38
CA VAL A 394 -0.47 17.57 36.18
C VAL A 394 0.18 18.10 37.46
N PRO A 395 -0.31 17.75 38.66
CA PRO A 395 0.48 17.86 39.88
C PRO A 395 1.28 16.57 40.15
N ALA A 396 2.49 16.76 40.64
CA ALA A 396 3.55 15.76 40.78
C ALA A 396 3.31 14.70 41.89
N GLU A 397 3.80 13.49 41.56
CA GLU A 397 4.38 12.41 42.38
C GLU A 397 3.75 12.00 43.72
N ARG A 398 3.46 10.68 43.84
CA ARG A 398 3.64 9.90 45.09
C ARG A 398 4.08 8.44 44.82
N PRO A 399 4.78 7.82 45.79
CA PRO A 399 5.72 6.72 45.53
C PRO A 399 5.14 5.31 45.74
N ALA A 400 5.84 4.32 45.20
CA ALA A 400 5.49 2.90 45.10
C ALA A 400 5.31 2.17 46.45
N PRO A 401 4.44 1.13 46.53
CA PRO A 401 4.32 0.31 47.73
C PRO A 401 5.16 -0.97 47.67
N ALA A 402 5.71 -1.33 48.83
CA ALA A 402 6.43 -2.56 49.11
C ALA A 402 5.50 -3.78 49.23
N ALA A 403 6.03 -4.94 48.87
CA ALA A 403 5.38 -6.25 48.91
C ALA A 403 5.36 -6.88 50.31
N THR A 404 4.30 -7.61 50.64
CA THR A 404 4.35 -8.74 51.59
C THR A 404 3.31 -9.82 51.27
N SER A 405 3.68 -11.04 51.65
CA SER A 405 3.20 -12.36 51.23
C SER A 405 2.14 -13.01 52.13
N ALA A 406 1.41 -13.94 51.51
CA ALA A 406 0.98 -15.27 51.99
C ALA A 406 -0.17 -15.46 53.02
N ALA A 407 -1.21 -16.15 52.50
CA ALA A 407 -1.89 -17.36 53.02
C ALA A 407 -2.81 -17.32 54.27
N ALA A 408 -4.11 -17.53 54.03
CA ALA A 408 -5.05 -18.41 54.77
C ALA A 408 -6.37 -18.45 53.95
N GLY A 409 -6.84 -19.62 53.49
CA GLY A 409 -7.90 -20.40 54.13
C GLY A 409 -9.26 -20.12 53.48
N ASP A 410 -9.73 -21.03 52.61
CA ASP A 410 -11.02 -20.94 51.90
C ASP A 410 -12.22 -21.22 52.83
N ASP A 411 -13.26 -20.38 52.74
CA ASP A 411 -14.62 -20.69 53.21
C ASP A 411 -15.64 -20.09 52.19
N PRO A 412 -16.77 -20.76 51.86
CA PRO A 412 -17.68 -20.31 50.81
C PRO A 412 -18.48 -19.07 51.24
N TRP A 413 -18.31 -17.97 50.50
CA TRP A 413 -18.85 -16.66 50.86
C TRP A 413 -20.36 -16.51 50.59
N HIS A 414 -21.11 -16.18 51.65
CA HIS A 414 -22.52 -15.80 51.60
C HIS A 414 -22.70 -14.27 51.53
N GLY A 415 -22.78 -13.74 50.30
CA GLY A 415 -23.75 -12.71 49.89
C GLY A 415 -23.68 -11.27 50.42
N HIS A 416 -23.18 -10.97 51.62
CA HIS A 416 -23.09 -9.59 52.12
C HIS A 416 -22.07 -9.48 53.25
N GLU A 417 -21.08 -8.60 53.12
CA GLU A 417 -20.29 -8.13 54.27
C GLU A 417 -20.67 -6.67 54.55
N ALA A 418 -21.19 -6.45 55.76
CA ALA A 418 -21.27 -5.13 56.36
C ALA A 418 -20.06 -4.92 57.28
N GLU A 419 -19.43 -3.75 57.08
CA GLU A 419 -18.64 -2.94 58.02
C GLU A 419 -17.40 -3.52 58.70
N ASN A 420 -16.23 -3.05 58.23
CA ASN A 420 -15.16 -2.52 59.08
C ASN A 420 -14.27 -1.54 58.29
N GLY A 421 -14.54 -0.23 58.45
CA GLY A 421 -13.56 0.88 58.54
C GLY A 421 -12.41 1.09 57.53
N ALA A 422 -12.13 0.21 56.57
CA ALA A 422 -11.07 0.41 55.57
C ALA A 422 -11.62 1.12 54.33
N TYR A 423 -10.91 2.11 53.82
CA TYR A 423 -11.19 2.66 52.48
C TYR A 423 -10.99 1.55 51.45
N THR A 424 -12.08 0.96 50.96
CA THR A 424 -12.02 -0.01 49.85
C THR A 424 -12.16 0.73 48.53
N TRP A 425 -11.47 0.25 47.50
CA TRP A 425 -11.54 0.80 46.13
C TRP A 425 -12.98 0.78 45.58
N GLU A 426 -13.89 -0.04 46.12
CA GLU A 426 -15.30 -0.03 45.73
C GLU A 426 -16.04 1.26 46.13
N ARG A 427 -15.49 2.02 47.08
CA ARG A 427 -16.01 3.35 47.48
C ARG A 427 -15.66 4.42 46.45
N ASP A 428 -14.58 4.23 45.70
CA ASP A 428 -14.11 5.16 44.66
C ASP A 428 -14.83 4.94 43.32
N LEU A 429 -15.70 3.92 43.23
CA LEU A 429 -16.54 3.71 42.07
C LEU A 429 -17.58 4.84 41.95
N ALA A 430 -17.62 5.47 40.77
CA ALA A 430 -18.55 6.53 40.45
C ALA A 430 -20.01 6.01 40.43
N ARG A 431 -20.90 6.72 41.13
CA ARG A 431 -22.31 6.37 41.28
C ARG A 431 -23.20 7.54 40.88
N SER A 432 -24.41 7.23 40.45
CA SER A 432 -25.47 8.24 40.27
C SER A 432 -25.96 8.75 41.62
N ASP A 433 -26.75 9.83 41.61
CA ASP A 433 -27.44 10.37 42.79
C ASP A 433 -28.37 9.34 43.47
N LYS A 434 -28.76 8.28 42.74
CA LYS A 434 -29.58 7.16 43.24
C LYS A 434 -28.74 5.99 43.77
N GLY A 435 -27.41 6.12 43.83
CA GLY A 435 -26.48 5.11 44.33
C GLY A 435 -26.10 4.01 43.32
N THR A 436 -26.67 4.03 42.11
CA THR A 436 -26.36 3.04 41.05
C THR A 436 -24.99 3.31 40.43
N LEU A 437 -24.22 2.26 40.15
CA LEU A 437 -22.91 2.37 39.52
C LEU A 437 -23.04 2.88 38.08
N LEU A 438 -22.19 3.83 37.69
CA LEU A 438 -22.18 4.40 36.35
C LEU A 438 -21.38 3.51 35.37
N PRO A 439 -21.82 3.34 34.11
CA PRO A 439 -21.12 2.55 33.09
C PRO A 439 -19.99 3.34 32.45
N THR A 440 -19.00 3.76 33.24
CA THR A 440 -17.87 4.59 32.78
C THR A 440 -16.59 3.78 32.64
N LEU A 441 -15.68 4.23 31.77
CA LEU A 441 -14.34 3.68 31.61
C LEU A 441 -13.60 3.58 32.95
N GLY A 442 -13.66 4.64 33.77
CA GLY A 442 -13.02 4.68 35.08
C GLY A 442 -13.49 3.57 36.02
N ASN A 443 -14.80 3.30 36.06
CA ASN A 443 -15.36 2.23 36.89
C ASN A 443 -14.93 0.85 36.39
N VAL A 444 -15.00 0.61 35.08
CA VAL A 444 -14.58 -0.68 34.51
C VAL A 444 -13.10 -0.93 34.76
N HIS A 445 -12.24 0.05 34.49
CA HIS A 445 -10.81 -0.02 34.78
C HIS A 445 -10.55 -0.29 36.27
N LEU A 446 -11.20 0.45 37.17
CA LEU A 446 -11.01 0.26 38.61
C LEU A 446 -11.43 -1.15 39.07
N ILE A 447 -12.52 -1.69 38.54
CA ILE A 447 -12.97 -3.06 38.81
C ILE A 447 -11.95 -4.07 38.28
N LEU A 448 -11.55 -3.98 37.01
CA LEU A 448 -10.62 -4.93 36.41
C LEU A 448 -9.23 -4.91 37.06
N SER A 449 -8.78 -3.73 37.51
CA SER A 449 -7.47 -3.56 38.17
C SER A 449 -7.43 -4.08 39.61
N ASN A 450 -8.54 -4.02 40.35
CA ASN A 450 -8.53 -4.27 41.80
C ASN A 450 -9.33 -5.51 42.25
N HIS A 451 -10.31 -5.95 41.46
CA HIS A 451 -11.14 -7.08 41.86
C HIS A 451 -10.30 -8.36 41.94
N LYS A 452 -10.40 -9.09 43.06
CA LYS A 452 -9.57 -10.28 43.35
C LYS A 452 -9.60 -11.32 42.22
N ALA A 453 -10.76 -11.51 41.59
CA ALA A 453 -10.93 -12.49 40.51
C ALA A 453 -10.33 -12.06 39.16
N TRP A 454 -9.86 -10.82 39.01
CA TRP A 454 -9.20 -10.30 37.79
C TRP A 454 -7.68 -10.17 37.93
N ARG A 455 -7.16 -10.35 39.16
CA ARG A 455 -5.74 -10.15 39.46
C ARG A 455 -4.83 -11.08 38.65
N GLY A 456 -3.97 -10.48 37.83
CA GLY A 456 -2.99 -11.18 37.00
C GLY A 456 -3.62 -12.00 35.85
N ILE A 457 -4.81 -11.64 35.40
CA ILE A 457 -5.43 -12.20 34.19
C ILE A 457 -5.03 -11.39 32.96
N ILE A 458 -5.32 -10.10 32.93
CA ILE A 458 -5.05 -9.23 31.78
C ILE A 458 -3.57 -8.83 31.84
N ALA A 459 -2.86 -8.96 30.72
CA ALA A 459 -1.48 -8.51 30.57
C ALA A 459 -1.15 -8.16 29.11
N GLN A 460 -0.23 -7.23 28.91
CA GLN A 460 0.34 -6.91 27.59
C GLN A 460 1.53 -7.83 27.29
N ASP A 461 1.50 -8.53 26.16
CA ASP A 461 2.64 -9.30 25.63
C ASP A 461 3.51 -8.37 24.78
N ASP A 462 4.67 -7.98 25.29
CA ASP A 462 5.63 -7.11 24.59
C ASP A 462 6.30 -7.79 23.40
N PHE A 463 6.27 -9.12 23.35
CA PHE A 463 6.84 -9.87 22.24
C PHE A 463 5.88 -9.93 21.05
N ALA A 464 4.60 -10.23 21.33
CA ALA A 464 3.57 -10.34 20.30
C ALA A 464 2.82 -9.03 20.03
N GLY A 465 2.97 -8.02 20.89
CA GLY A 465 2.29 -6.72 20.76
C GLY A 465 0.78 -6.76 21.04
N ARG A 466 0.29 -7.79 21.73
CA ARG A 466 -1.15 -8.05 21.94
C ARG A 466 -1.51 -8.21 23.41
N VAL A 467 -2.78 -7.97 23.74
CA VAL A 467 -3.32 -8.23 25.08
C VAL A 467 -3.66 -9.71 25.21
N VAL A 468 -3.29 -10.31 26.34
CA VAL A 468 -3.57 -11.71 26.63
C VAL A 468 -4.18 -11.89 28.02
N LYS A 469 -4.90 -12.99 28.17
CA LYS A 469 -5.36 -13.57 29.42
C LYS A 469 -4.34 -14.60 29.89
N ARG A 470 -3.51 -14.27 30.89
CA ARG A 470 -2.53 -15.18 31.52
C ARG A 470 -3.20 -16.33 32.30
N LYS A 471 -4.44 -16.13 32.74
CA LYS A 471 -5.27 -17.12 33.45
C LYS A 471 -6.70 -17.08 32.92
N ALA A 472 -7.50 -18.10 33.22
CA ALA A 472 -8.91 -18.10 32.89
C ALA A 472 -9.63 -16.91 33.57
N PRO A 473 -10.27 -16.01 32.82
CA PRO A 473 -11.04 -14.90 33.38
C PRO A 473 -12.29 -15.42 34.12
N PRO A 474 -12.87 -14.62 35.04
CA PRO A 474 -13.96 -15.07 35.92
C PRO A 474 -15.33 -15.22 35.24
N PHE A 475 -15.42 -14.98 33.94
CA PHE A 475 -16.64 -15.13 33.16
C PHE A 475 -16.80 -16.55 32.59
N PRO A 476 -18.04 -17.01 32.29
CA PRO A 476 -18.27 -18.33 31.72
C PRO A 476 -17.50 -18.54 30.41
N GLN A 477 -16.93 -19.75 30.22
CA GLN A 477 -16.10 -20.11 29.06
C GLN A 477 -14.80 -19.29 28.91
N GLY A 478 -14.35 -18.63 29.99
CA GLY A 478 -13.05 -17.99 30.04
C GLY A 478 -11.90 -18.98 29.90
N ALA A 479 -11.01 -18.73 28.95
CA ALA A 479 -9.76 -19.47 28.79
C ALA A 479 -8.58 -18.51 28.67
N ALA A 480 -7.40 -18.98 29.10
CA ALA A 480 -6.13 -18.28 28.87
C ALA A 480 -5.83 -18.21 27.36
N GLY A 481 -5.07 -17.20 26.95
CA GLY A 481 -4.74 -16.91 25.55
C GLY A 481 -5.04 -15.47 25.17
N GLU A 482 -5.04 -15.17 23.87
CA GLU A 482 -5.30 -13.82 23.36
C GLU A 482 -6.66 -13.27 23.81
N TRP A 483 -6.70 -11.98 24.15
CA TRP A 483 -7.95 -11.26 24.39
C TRP A 483 -8.65 -10.98 23.07
N THR A 484 -9.86 -11.51 22.92
CA THR A 484 -10.66 -11.43 21.69
C THR A 484 -11.87 -10.52 21.88
N ASP A 485 -12.48 -10.08 20.79
CA ASP A 485 -13.73 -9.32 20.82
C ASP A 485 -14.84 -10.05 21.60
N MET A 486 -14.86 -11.39 21.54
CA MET A 486 -15.81 -12.21 22.31
C MET A 486 -15.57 -12.08 23.82
N ASP A 487 -14.33 -11.86 24.25
CA ASP A 487 -14.01 -11.62 25.65
C ASP A 487 -14.51 -10.24 26.12
N ASP A 488 -14.59 -9.23 25.25
CA ASP A 488 -15.22 -7.95 25.59
C ASP A 488 -16.71 -8.12 25.90
N TYR A 489 -17.42 -8.91 25.10
CA TYR A 489 -18.83 -9.23 25.35
C TYR A 489 -19.00 -10.08 26.62
N ARG A 490 -18.14 -11.08 26.85
CA ARG A 490 -18.20 -11.92 28.05
C ARG A 490 -17.89 -11.13 29.33
N CYS A 491 -16.92 -10.22 29.27
CA CYS A 491 -16.58 -9.32 30.37
C CYS A 491 -17.71 -8.32 30.61
N THR A 492 -18.33 -7.77 29.56
CA THR A 492 -19.55 -6.96 29.65
C THR A 492 -20.68 -7.70 30.38
N LEU A 493 -20.93 -8.96 30.01
CA LEU A 493 -21.95 -9.79 30.66
C LEU A 493 -21.62 -10.03 32.14
N TRP A 494 -20.35 -10.30 32.45
CA TRP A 494 -19.89 -10.51 33.83
C TRP A 494 -20.06 -9.25 34.68
N LEU A 495 -19.73 -8.07 34.15
CA LEU A 495 -19.93 -6.78 34.83
C LEU A 495 -21.42 -6.52 35.10
N SER A 496 -22.29 -6.83 34.14
CA SER A 496 -23.74 -6.73 34.30
C SER A 496 -24.27 -7.67 35.40
N GLN A 497 -23.85 -8.94 35.39
CA GLN A 497 -24.29 -9.93 36.38
C GLN A 497 -23.76 -9.67 37.79
N LYS A 498 -22.49 -9.22 37.91
CA LYS A 498 -21.82 -9.06 39.20
C LYS A 498 -22.05 -7.69 39.84
N TYR A 499 -22.11 -6.64 39.03
CA TYR A 499 -22.20 -5.25 39.51
C TYR A 499 -23.49 -4.53 39.11
N ALA A 500 -24.40 -5.18 38.38
CA ALA A 500 -25.61 -4.56 37.83
C ALA A 500 -25.31 -3.34 36.94
N VAL A 501 -24.15 -3.31 36.27
CA VAL A 501 -23.74 -2.24 35.36
C VAL A 501 -23.79 -2.73 33.91
N SER A 502 -24.61 -2.08 33.10
CA SER A 502 -24.65 -2.32 31.66
C SER A 502 -23.63 -1.42 30.96
N VAL A 503 -22.46 -1.98 30.63
CA VAL A 503 -21.39 -1.28 29.92
C VAL A 503 -21.39 -1.63 28.44
N ARG A 504 -20.91 -0.72 27.59
CA ARG A 504 -20.69 -1.03 26.18
C ARG A 504 -19.37 -1.78 26.00
N PRO A 505 -19.26 -2.72 25.03
CA PRO A 505 -18.02 -3.46 24.78
C PRO A 505 -16.81 -2.58 24.48
N ASP A 506 -16.97 -1.44 23.80
CA ASP A 506 -15.87 -0.50 23.50
C ASP A 506 -15.24 0.13 24.77
N ILE A 507 -16.04 0.29 25.83
CA ILE A 507 -15.57 0.75 27.15
C ILE A 507 -14.76 -0.36 27.82
N VAL A 508 -15.20 -1.62 27.69
CA VAL A 508 -14.47 -2.78 28.21
C VAL A 508 -13.12 -2.92 27.50
N MET A 509 -13.11 -2.87 26.17
CA MET A 509 -11.87 -2.92 25.38
C MET A 509 -10.90 -1.82 25.83
N SER A 510 -11.38 -0.58 25.96
CA SER A 510 -10.56 0.55 26.42
C SER A 510 -10.02 0.35 27.84
N ALA A 511 -10.84 -0.18 28.75
CA ALA A 511 -10.42 -0.49 30.11
C ALA A 511 -9.38 -1.61 30.14
N VAL A 512 -9.59 -2.68 29.36
CA VAL A 512 -8.67 -3.81 29.23
C VAL A 512 -7.31 -3.36 28.71
N LEU A 513 -7.28 -2.48 27.71
CA LEU A 513 -6.03 -1.89 27.22
C LEU A 513 -5.29 -1.10 28.31
N LEU A 514 -6.00 -0.32 29.14
CA LEU A 514 -5.41 0.40 30.26
C LEU A 514 -4.87 -0.54 31.36
N VAL A 515 -5.59 -1.64 31.65
CA VAL A 515 -5.10 -2.65 32.60
C VAL A 515 -3.86 -3.36 32.06
N ALA A 516 -3.88 -3.70 30.76
CA ALA A 516 -2.77 -4.38 30.09
C ALA A 516 -1.50 -3.51 30.08
N ASP A 517 -1.63 -2.20 29.84
CA ASP A 517 -0.53 -1.21 29.88
C ASP A 517 0.14 -1.10 31.27
N ALA A 518 -0.56 -1.46 32.34
CA ALA A 518 0.02 -1.54 33.69
C ALA A 518 0.69 -2.89 33.99
N THR A 519 0.50 -3.90 33.14
CA THR A 519 0.87 -5.30 33.41
C THR A 519 1.52 -5.94 32.19
N HIS A 520 2.80 -5.63 31.99
CA HIS A 520 3.59 -6.14 30.86
C HIS A 520 4.28 -7.46 31.20
N PHE A 521 4.46 -8.29 30.19
CA PHE A 521 5.40 -9.41 30.22
C PHE A 521 5.97 -9.64 28.81
N HIS A 522 7.02 -10.45 28.74
CA HIS A 522 7.62 -10.82 27.48
C HIS A 522 7.84 -12.33 27.44
N ASP A 523 7.05 -13.02 26.61
CA ASP A 523 6.94 -14.49 26.62
C ASP A 523 8.31 -15.20 26.46
N VAL A 524 9.09 -14.82 25.45
CA VAL A 524 10.41 -15.45 25.21
C VAL A 524 11.45 -15.09 26.29
N ARG A 525 11.48 -13.85 26.81
CA ARG A 525 12.39 -13.46 27.89
C ARG A 525 12.07 -14.18 29.19
N GLU A 526 10.79 -14.33 29.53
CA GLU A 526 10.38 -15.12 30.70
C GLU A 526 10.84 -16.57 30.56
N TYR A 527 10.67 -17.18 29.37
CA TYR A 527 11.17 -18.51 29.09
C TYR A 527 12.69 -18.59 29.25
N LEU A 528 13.46 -17.73 28.57
CA LEU A 528 14.93 -17.73 28.61
C LEU A 528 15.48 -17.47 30.03
N ASN A 529 14.86 -16.58 30.79
CA ASN A 529 15.26 -16.29 32.17
C ASN A 529 14.93 -17.43 33.14
N GLY A 530 13.97 -18.30 32.80
CA GLY A 530 13.63 -19.49 33.57
C GLY A 530 14.53 -20.71 33.31
N LEU A 531 15.45 -20.62 32.34
CA LEU A 531 16.37 -21.71 32.01
C LEU A 531 17.63 -21.65 32.87
N GLU A 532 18.09 -22.82 33.33
CA GLU A 532 19.37 -23.01 34.01
C GLU A 532 20.27 -23.92 33.15
N TRP A 533 21.47 -23.44 32.85
CA TRP A 533 22.46 -24.20 32.09
C TRP A 533 23.16 -25.20 33.01
N ASP A 534 23.29 -26.44 32.54
CA ASP A 534 23.91 -27.54 33.28
C ASP A 534 25.44 -27.60 33.16
N GLY A 535 26.07 -26.64 32.48
CA GLY A 535 27.52 -26.56 32.29
C GLY A 535 28.07 -27.45 31.18
N VAL A 536 27.23 -28.17 30.44
CA VAL A 536 27.67 -29.00 29.32
C VAL A 536 27.50 -28.23 28.01
N GLU A 537 28.60 -28.04 27.31
CA GLU A 537 28.64 -27.43 25.97
C GLU A 537 27.95 -28.35 24.96
N ARG A 538 26.95 -27.82 24.24
CA ARG A 538 26.12 -28.52 23.26
C ARG A 538 25.84 -27.70 22.02
N VAL A 539 25.80 -26.37 22.12
CA VAL A 539 25.45 -25.47 21.02
C VAL A 539 26.39 -25.68 19.83
N ARG A 540 27.71 -25.74 20.07
CA ARG A 540 28.70 -26.02 19.02
C ARG A 540 28.48 -27.39 18.39
N MET A 541 28.08 -28.39 19.18
CA MET A 541 27.93 -29.79 18.75
C MET A 541 26.60 -30.13 18.09
N MET A 542 25.60 -29.27 18.24
CA MET A 542 24.25 -29.47 17.76
C MET A 542 24.18 -29.81 16.26
N PRO A 543 24.92 -29.11 15.35
CA PRO A 543 24.79 -29.35 13.91
C PRO A 543 25.18 -30.76 13.47
N TRP A 544 26.33 -31.30 13.88
CA TRP A 544 26.70 -32.66 13.46
C TRP A 544 25.95 -33.73 14.26
N THR A 545 25.63 -33.44 15.53
CA THR A 545 24.98 -34.42 16.41
C THR A 545 23.54 -34.70 15.97
N TYR A 546 22.76 -33.65 15.67
CA TYR A 546 21.33 -33.78 15.42
C TYR A 546 20.92 -33.43 13.99
N LEU A 547 21.62 -32.49 13.32
CA LEU A 547 21.33 -32.14 11.92
C LEU A 547 22.13 -32.99 10.92
N HIS A 548 23.05 -33.83 11.40
CA HIS A 548 23.96 -34.66 10.61
C HIS A 548 24.80 -33.86 9.61
N VAL A 549 25.21 -32.65 9.98
CA VAL A 549 26.12 -31.82 9.19
C VAL A 549 27.56 -32.29 9.43
N ASP A 550 28.43 -32.21 8.42
CA ASP A 550 29.85 -32.52 8.61
C ASP A 550 30.48 -31.53 9.60
N ASP A 551 31.30 -32.02 10.53
CA ASP A 551 31.92 -31.18 11.55
C ASP A 551 33.02 -30.31 10.94
N SER A 552 32.87 -29.00 11.07
CA SER A 552 33.86 -28.01 10.70
C SER A 552 33.80 -26.81 11.63
N GLU A 553 34.90 -26.06 11.72
CA GLU A 553 34.95 -24.83 12.52
C GLU A 553 33.89 -23.82 12.06
N TYR A 554 33.66 -23.72 10.75
CA TYR A 554 32.59 -22.90 10.19
C TYR A 554 31.22 -23.32 10.72
N VAL A 555 30.88 -24.62 10.66
CA VAL A 555 29.58 -25.16 11.08
C VAL A 555 29.32 -24.87 12.57
N GLN A 556 30.34 -25.09 13.41
CA GLN A 556 30.30 -24.77 14.84
C GLN A 556 30.00 -23.31 15.09
N LEU A 557 30.77 -22.42 14.46
CA LEU A 557 30.66 -20.97 14.68
C LEU A 557 29.36 -20.41 14.11
N ALA A 558 28.95 -20.83 12.91
CA ALA A 558 27.74 -20.36 12.25
C ALA A 558 26.49 -20.67 13.07
N PHE A 559 26.35 -21.92 13.56
CA PHE A 559 25.20 -22.29 14.36
C PHE A 559 25.21 -21.64 15.75
N MET A 560 26.36 -21.62 16.42
CA MET A 560 26.51 -20.99 17.73
C MET A 560 26.16 -19.50 17.68
N LYS A 561 26.77 -18.77 16.74
CA LYS A 561 26.50 -17.34 16.57
C LYS A 561 25.05 -17.05 16.23
N TRP A 562 24.39 -17.92 15.45
CA TRP A 562 22.98 -17.74 15.11
C TRP A 562 22.07 -17.93 16.33
N MET A 563 22.36 -18.91 17.20
CA MET A 563 21.65 -19.07 18.47
C MET A 563 21.86 -17.88 19.42
N ILE A 564 23.09 -17.39 19.55
CA ILE A 564 23.39 -16.19 20.35
C ILE A 564 22.65 -14.97 19.77
N ALA A 565 22.64 -14.80 18.44
CA ALA A 565 21.91 -13.72 17.77
C ALA A 565 20.39 -13.78 18.04
N ALA A 566 19.82 -14.99 18.12
CA ALA A 566 18.42 -15.17 18.48
C ALA A 566 18.12 -14.72 19.91
N VAL A 567 19.00 -15.05 20.86
CA VAL A 567 18.91 -14.54 22.24
C VAL A 567 19.07 -13.02 22.27
N ALA A 568 20.10 -12.48 21.60
CA ALA A 568 20.38 -11.05 21.54
C ALA A 568 19.19 -10.26 20.98
N ARG A 569 18.51 -10.73 19.93
CA ARG A 569 17.31 -10.09 19.38
C ARG A 569 16.18 -9.93 20.39
N VAL A 570 16.07 -10.84 21.34
CA VAL A 570 15.04 -10.82 22.38
C VAL A 570 15.45 -9.96 23.56
N VAL A 571 16.72 -10.01 23.98
CA VAL A 571 17.23 -9.27 25.14
C VAL A 571 17.54 -7.81 24.80
N GLU A 572 18.06 -7.56 23.59
CA GLU A 572 18.34 -6.25 23.00
C GLU A 572 17.55 -6.07 21.69
N PRO A 573 16.24 -5.77 21.76
CA PRO A 573 15.41 -5.56 20.57
C PRO A 573 16.01 -4.51 19.65
N GLY A 574 16.09 -4.84 18.35
CA GLY A 574 16.66 -3.95 17.34
C GLY A 574 18.17 -4.08 17.18
N CYS A 575 18.87 -4.93 17.94
CA CYS A 575 20.29 -5.19 17.70
C CYS A 575 20.54 -5.66 16.26
N LYS A 576 21.70 -5.34 15.69
CA LYS A 576 21.99 -5.69 14.30
C LYS A 576 22.17 -7.19 14.13
N VAL A 577 21.23 -7.81 13.43
CA VAL A 577 21.31 -9.20 12.96
C VAL A 577 20.79 -9.25 11.54
N ASP A 578 21.71 -9.46 10.60
CA ASP A 578 21.47 -9.44 9.16
C ASP A 578 21.94 -10.74 8.48
N ASN A 579 22.08 -11.81 9.29
CA ASN A 579 22.46 -13.16 8.88
C ASN A 579 21.27 -14.13 8.98
N VAL A 580 21.27 -15.15 8.13
CA VAL A 580 20.19 -16.12 7.93
C VAL A 580 20.80 -17.52 7.90
N LEU A 581 20.39 -18.38 8.82
CA LEU A 581 20.82 -19.79 8.84
C LEU A 581 20.11 -20.57 7.73
N ILE A 582 20.84 -21.27 6.86
CA ILE A 582 20.22 -22.09 5.81
C ILE A 582 20.49 -23.56 6.07
N LEU A 583 19.44 -24.37 6.14
CA LEU A 583 19.55 -25.83 6.23
C LEU A 583 19.37 -26.44 4.84
N GLU A 584 20.44 -27.03 4.31
CA GLU A 584 20.47 -27.68 3.00
C GLU A 584 20.33 -29.18 3.15
N GLY A 585 19.69 -29.84 2.18
CA GLY A 585 19.64 -31.29 2.14
C GLY A 585 18.42 -31.79 1.40
N ARG A 586 18.25 -33.11 1.33
CA ARG A 586 17.15 -33.68 0.55
C ARG A 586 15.79 -33.32 1.15
N GLN A 587 14.77 -33.26 0.29
CA GLN A 587 13.40 -33.06 0.74
C GLN A 587 12.99 -34.22 1.66
N GLY A 588 12.20 -33.92 2.70
CA GLY A 588 11.75 -34.92 3.66
C GLY A 588 12.72 -35.20 4.83
N TRP A 589 13.89 -34.56 4.86
CA TRP A 589 14.84 -34.67 5.99
C TRP A 589 14.46 -33.89 7.26
N ARG A 590 13.23 -33.35 7.33
CA ARG A 590 12.67 -32.67 8.50
C ARG A 590 13.40 -31.38 8.92
N LYS A 591 14.08 -30.70 7.99
CA LYS A 591 14.80 -29.43 8.20
C LYS A 591 13.92 -28.32 8.80
N SER A 592 12.77 -28.02 8.18
CA SER A 592 11.78 -27.06 8.69
C SER A 592 11.24 -27.47 10.07
N THR A 593 11.03 -28.77 10.28
CA THR A 593 10.59 -29.31 11.56
C THR A 593 11.64 -29.08 12.66
N ALA A 594 12.93 -29.18 12.35
CA ALA A 594 14.01 -28.91 13.28
C ALA A 594 13.98 -27.46 13.78
N LEU A 595 13.84 -26.50 12.87
CA LEU A 595 13.69 -25.07 13.20
C LEU A 595 12.44 -24.82 14.07
N LYS A 596 11.33 -25.47 13.73
CA LYS A 596 10.08 -25.37 14.49
C LYS A 596 10.18 -25.96 15.90
N VAL A 597 10.88 -27.09 16.08
CA VAL A 597 11.12 -27.67 17.40
C VAL A 597 12.06 -26.80 18.22
N LEU A 598 13.11 -26.26 17.59
CA LEU A 598 14.07 -25.39 18.25
C LEU A 598 13.41 -24.10 18.77
N ALA A 599 12.56 -23.44 17.96
CA ALA A 599 11.81 -22.26 18.40
C ALA A 599 10.67 -22.59 19.36
N GLY A 600 10.00 -23.74 19.19
CA GLY A 600 8.68 -23.97 19.77
C GLY A 600 7.56 -23.47 18.88
N LYS A 601 6.45 -24.22 18.83
CA LYS A 601 5.34 -24.02 17.88
C LYS A 601 4.75 -22.60 17.92
N GLN A 602 4.69 -21.99 19.10
CA GLN A 602 4.12 -20.67 19.31
C GLN A 602 5.00 -19.53 18.74
N TRP A 603 6.33 -19.69 18.81
CA TRP A 603 7.31 -18.68 18.38
C TRP A 603 7.88 -18.94 16.98
N PHE A 604 7.34 -19.93 16.26
CA PHE A 604 7.74 -20.28 14.90
C PHE A 604 6.68 -19.86 13.86
N THR A 605 7.13 -19.48 12.67
CA THR A 605 6.28 -19.34 11.48
C THR A 605 7.04 -19.77 10.22
N ASP A 606 6.35 -20.48 9.35
CA ASP A 606 6.74 -20.87 7.98
C ASP A 606 5.85 -20.20 6.93
N THR A 607 5.06 -19.21 7.34
CA THR A 607 4.20 -18.45 6.43
C THR A 607 5.06 -17.66 5.44
N PRO A 608 4.79 -17.74 4.12
CA PRO A 608 5.57 -17.01 3.13
C PRO A 608 5.60 -15.49 3.41
N ILE A 609 6.80 -14.94 3.52
CA ILE A 609 7.01 -13.51 3.74
C ILE A 609 7.24 -12.81 2.39
N GLN A 610 6.44 -11.78 2.12
CA GLN A 610 6.66 -10.89 0.98
C GLN A 610 7.43 -9.66 1.41
N ILE A 611 8.68 -9.54 0.96
CA ILE A 611 9.54 -8.39 1.25
C ILE A 611 8.94 -7.15 0.56
N GLY A 612 8.70 -6.08 1.34
CA GLY A 612 8.08 -4.83 0.86
C GLY A 612 6.56 -4.72 1.08
N ASN A 613 5.90 -5.78 1.53
CA ASN A 613 4.50 -5.75 1.97
C ASN A 613 4.41 -5.30 3.44
N LYS A 614 3.42 -4.44 3.78
CA LYS A 614 3.16 -3.99 5.15
C LYS A 614 2.53 -5.07 6.04
N ASP A 615 1.83 -6.04 5.45
CA ASP A 615 1.17 -7.12 6.19
C ASP A 615 2.17 -8.15 6.71
N THR A 616 3.36 -8.22 6.11
CA THR A 616 4.49 -9.04 6.58
C THR A 616 4.80 -8.78 8.05
N TYR A 617 4.75 -7.53 8.50
CA TYR A 617 5.10 -7.18 9.88
C TYR A 617 4.11 -7.75 10.89
N ALA A 618 2.82 -7.84 10.52
CA ALA A 618 1.80 -8.47 11.37
C ALA A 618 2.03 -9.99 11.51
N VAL A 619 2.57 -10.64 10.47
CA VAL A 619 2.94 -12.06 10.50
C VAL A 619 4.20 -12.31 11.35
N MET A 620 5.14 -11.36 11.34
CA MET A 620 6.37 -11.43 12.12
C MET A 620 6.15 -11.20 13.62
N ALA A 621 5.11 -10.45 13.99
CA ALA A 621 4.79 -10.14 15.38
C ALA A 621 4.62 -11.41 16.22
N GLY A 622 5.34 -11.49 17.34
CA GLY A 622 5.30 -12.66 18.24
C GLY A 622 5.98 -13.92 17.68
N LYS A 623 6.83 -13.81 16.65
CA LYS A 623 7.61 -14.91 16.08
C LYS A 623 9.10 -14.70 16.30
N TRP A 624 9.77 -15.70 16.87
CA TRP A 624 11.18 -15.65 17.22
C TRP A 624 12.06 -16.21 16.10
N ILE A 625 11.69 -17.38 15.56
CA ILE A 625 12.33 -17.96 14.38
C ILE A 625 11.34 -17.96 13.23
N ILE A 626 11.74 -17.34 12.14
CA ILE A 626 10.95 -17.19 10.93
C ILE A 626 11.64 -17.99 9.82
N GLU A 627 10.94 -19.01 9.31
CA GLU A 627 11.42 -19.78 8.17
C GLU A 627 11.05 -19.08 6.85
N LEU A 628 12.06 -18.90 6.00
CA LEU A 628 11.93 -18.46 4.63
C LEU A 628 11.66 -19.68 3.74
N ALA A 629 10.39 -20.06 3.61
CA ALA A 629 9.97 -21.05 2.61
C ALA A 629 10.22 -20.46 1.21
N GLU A 630 11.00 -21.16 0.37
CA GLU A 630 11.33 -20.79 -1.03
C GLU A 630 12.36 -19.66 -1.23
N LEU A 631 13.60 -19.88 -0.76
CA LEU A 631 14.75 -19.00 -1.02
C LEU A 631 14.98 -18.65 -2.51
N ASP A 632 14.60 -19.53 -3.44
CA ASP A 632 14.69 -19.28 -4.88
C ASP A 632 13.86 -18.08 -5.37
N SER A 633 12.73 -17.80 -4.70
CA SER A 633 11.87 -16.66 -5.02
C SER A 633 12.52 -15.32 -4.66
N LEU A 634 13.34 -15.30 -3.60
CA LEU A 634 14.08 -14.12 -3.14
C LEU A 634 15.27 -13.78 -4.06
N ASN A 635 15.81 -14.76 -4.78
CA ASN A 635 17.04 -14.62 -5.58
C ASN A 635 16.84 -14.14 -7.02
N LYS A 636 15.62 -14.15 -7.57
CA LYS A 636 15.37 -13.72 -8.97
C LYS A 636 15.05 -12.22 -9.15
N THR A 637 14.52 -11.55 -8.13
CA THR A 637 13.90 -10.23 -8.31
C THR A 637 14.48 -9.13 -7.41
N ASP A 638 15.13 -9.45 -6.27
CA ASP A 638 15.18 -8.45 -5.18
C ASP A 638 16.40 -8.51 -4.22
N SER A 639 17.63 -8.74 -4.71
CA SER A 639 18.79 -8.82 -3.81
C SER A 639 19.02 -7.55 -2.98
N SER A 640 18.62 -6.38 -3.47
CA SER A 640 18.64 -5.12 -2.71
C SER A 640 17.54 -5.03 -1.64
N ALA A 641 16.32 -5.50 -1.95
CA ALA A 641 15.21 -5.48 -0.99
C ALA A 641 15.43 -6.49 0.14
N ALA A 642 15.97 -7.68 -0.17
CA ALA A 642 16.37 -8.66 0.83
C ALA A 642 17.50 -8.14 1.74
N LYS A 643 18.51 -7.47 1.18
CA LYS A 643 19.58 -6.81 1.97
C LYS A 643 19.03 -5.77 2.92
N SER A 644 18.12 -4.91 2.44
CA SER A 644 17.45 -3.90 3.26
C SER A 644 16.62 -4.57 4.34
N PHE A 645 15.80 -5.56 3.97
CA PHE A 645 14.93 -6.29 4.86
C PHE A 645 15.71 -6.94 6.01
N PHE A 646 16.72 -7.76 5.76
CA PHE A 646 17.48 -8.39 6.85
C PHE A 646 18.28 -7.40 7.69
N ALA A 647 18.66 -6.25 7.14
CA ALA A 647 19.39 -5.22 7.86
C ALA A 647 18.51 -4.29 8.71
N THR A 648 17.19 -4.25 8.49
CA THR A 648 16.27 -3.40 9.26
C THR A 648 16.26 -3.79 10.74
N GLU A 649 16.40 -2.79 11.60
CA GLU A 649 16.38 -2.91 13.07
C GLU A 649 14.99 -2.65 13.66
N THR A 650 14.25 -1.73 13.05
CA THR A 650 12.96 -1.23 13.54
C THR A 650 11.94 -1.18 12.40
N ASP A 651 10.78 -1.78 12.61
CA ASP A 651 9.66 -1.76 11.68
C ASP A 651 8.60 -0.75 12.14
N ARG A 652 8.02 0.00 11.19
CA ARG A 652 6.94 0.95 11.48
C ARG A 652 5.62 0.43 10.95
N PHE A 653 4.78 -0.11 11.83
CA PHE A 653 3.47 -0.66 11.45
C PHE A 653 2.38 -0.31 12.46
N ARG A 654 1.12 -0.48 12.06
CA ARG A 654 -0.03 -0.23 12.92
C ARG A 654 -0.28 -1.47 13.78
N ASN A 655 -0.09 -1.36 15.09
CA ASN A 655 -0.35 -2.45 16.01
C ASN A 655 -1.85 -2.82 16.05
N PHE A 656 -2.21 -4.04 16.42
CA PHE A 656 -3.57 -4.60 16.30
C PHE A 656 -4.67 -3.72 16.93
N TYR A 657 -4.39 -3.09 18.06
CA TYR A 657 -5.32 -2.20 18.78
C TYR A 657 -4.99 -0.71 18.61
N GLY A 658 -3.96 -0.38 17.82
CA GLY A 658 -3.45 0.98 17.63
C GLY A 658 -4.10 1.69 16.46
N LYS A 659 -4.57 2.94 16.65
CA LYS A 659 -5.01 3.79 15.53
C LYS A 659 -3.85 4.38 14.72
N ARG A 660 -2.64 4.38 15.28
CA ARG A 660 -1.43 4.99 14.71
C ARG A 660 -0.37 3.91 14.45
N ALA A 661 0.45 4.13 13.44
CA ALA A 661 1.65 3.32 13.26
C ALA A 661 2.67 3.63 14.36
N THR A 662 3.24 2.59 14.94
CA THR A 662 4.28 2.65 15.98
C THR A 662 5.55 2.01 15.46
N ASP A 663 6.69 2.49 15.94
CA ASP A 663 7.99 1.90 15.65
C ASP A 663 8.20 0.72 16.62
N VAL A 664 8.46 -0.47 16.08
CA VAL A 664 8.63 -1.73 16.82
C VAL A 664 9.99 -2.32 16.46
N HIS A 665 10.85 -2.50 17.45
CA HIS A 665 12.16 -3.10 17.26
C HIS A 665 12.05 -4.60 16.99
N ARG A 666 12.88 -5.11 16.06
CA ARG A 666 12.83 -6.52 15.70
C ARG A 666 13.43 -7.41 16.77
N GLN A 667 12.69 -8.47 17.06
CA GLN A 667 13.01 -9.47 18.09
C GLN A 667 13.13 -10.90 17.51
N CYS A 668 13.24 -11.02 16.19
CA CYS A 668 13.26 -12.29 15.46
C CYS A 668 14.57 -12.52 14.71
N VAL A 669 14.86 -13.80 14.43
CA VAL A 669 15.91 -14.23 13.51
C VAL A 669 15.31 -15.03 12.35
N PHE A 670 16.02 -15.06 11.24
CA PHE A 670 15.61 -15.75 10.04
C PHE A 670 16.40 -17.05 9.87
N ALA A 671 15.71 -18.06 9.37
CA ALA A 671 16.30 -19.29 8.88
C ALA A 671 15.62 -19.70 7.57
N GLY A 672 16.27 -20.52 6.76
CA GLY A 672 15.69 -21.08 5.55
C GLY A 672 15.96 -22.57 5.46
N SER A 673 15.12 -23.29 4.73
CA SER A 673 15.41 -24.66 4.34
C SER A 673 15.36 -24.79 2.83
N VAL A 674 16.38 -25.45 2.26
CA VAL A 674 16.54 -25.59 0.80
C VAL A 674 16.78 -27.04 0.40
N ASN A 675 16.37 -27.37 -0.83
CA ASN A 675 16.47 -28.73 -1.37
C ASN A 675 17.58 -28.90 -2.43
N PHE A 676 18.23 -27.81 -2.86
CA PHE A 676 19.26 -27.80 -3.90
C PHE A 676 20.56 -27.17 -3.40
N ASP A 677 21.66 -27.57 -4.01
CA ASP A 677 23.02 -27.25 -3.55
C ASP A 677 23.54 -25.89 -4.03
N ALA A 678 22.97 -25.33 -5.10
CA ALA A 678 23.32 -24.01 -5.62
C ALA A 678 22.04 -23.18 -5.75
N TYR A 679 21.96 -22.11 -4.97
CA TYR A 679 20.79 -21.23 -4.94
C TYR A 679 21.17 -19.75 -4.81
N LEU A 680 22.41 -19.42 -4.46
CA LEU A 680 22.87 -18.06 -4.23
C LEU A 680 23.31 -17.39 -5.54
N LYS A 681 22.65 -16.30 -5.94
CA LYS A 681 22.83 -15.65 -7.27
C LYS A 681 23.46 -14.26 -7.24
N ASP A 682 23.77 -13.72 -6.06
CA ASP A 682 24.37 -12.38 -5.91
C ASP A 682 25.61 -12.39 -5.02
N GLU A 683 26.77 -12.29 -5.65
CA GLU A 683 28.11 -12.21 -5.05
C GLU A 683 28.19 -11.26 -3.82
N SER A 684 27.49 -10.13 -3.84
CA SER A 684 27.54 -9.14 -2.74
C SER A 684 26.52 -9.36 -1.61
N GLY A 685 25.50 -10.20 -1.86
CA GLY A 685 24.43 -10.53 -0.90
C GLY A 685 24.63 -11.85 -0.18
N ASN A 686 25.54 -12.69 -0.67
CA ASN A 686 25.73 -14.06 -0.18
C ASN A 686 26.29 -14.12 1.25
N ARG A 687 26.99 -13.08 1.70
CA ARG A 687 27.53 -12.96 3.07
C ARG A 687 26.52 -13.10 4.21
N ARG A 688 25.23 -12.93 3.88
CA ARG A 688 24.10 -13.01 4.82
C ARG A 688 23.66 -14.44 5.09
N TYR A 689 24.01 -15.39 4.23
CA TYR A 689 23.51 -16.75 4.33
C TYR A 689 24.58 -17.64 4.95
N TRP A 690 24.19 -18.40 5.98
CA TRP A 690 25.04 -19.36 6.67
C TRP A 690 24.54 -20.79 6.35
N PRO A 691 24.97 -21.37 5.22
CA PRO A 691 24.57 -22.70 4.80
C PRO A 691 25.14 -23.82 5.66
N LEU A 692 24.27 -24.71 6.14
CA LEU A 692 24.62 -25.96 6.80
C LEU A 692 24.02 -27.12 5.99
N ARG A 693 24.91 -27.96 5.44
CA ARG A 693 24.50 -29.13 4.65
C ARG A 693 24.21 -30.31 5.57
N CYS A 694 22.93 -30.62 5.79
CA CYS A 694 22.53 -31.86 6.43
C CYS A 694 23.03 -33.04 5.58
N GLY A 695 23.49 -34.12 6.21
CA GLY A 695 23.90 -35.37 5.57
C GLY A 695 22.89 -36.52 5.72
N GLY A 696 21.81 -36.31 6.48
CA GLY A 696 20.82 -37.34 6.78
C GLY A 696 19.49 -36.82 7.33
N LEU A 697 18.63 -37.76 7.77
CA LEU A 697 17.35 -37.45 8.40
C LEU A 697 17.59 -36.82 9.78
N VAL A 698 17.14 -35.59 9.99
CA VAL A 698 17.36 -34.85 11.24
C VAL A 698 16.71 -35.54 12.45
N ASP A 699 17.45 -35.62 13.56
CA ASP A 699 16.98 -36.17 14.84
C ASP A 699 16.14 -35.14 15.62
N ILE A 700 14.85 -35.09 15.30
CA ILE A 700 13.90 -34.17 15.94
C ILE A 700 13.70 -34.49 17.43
N ASP A 701 13.70 -35.77 17.80
CA ASP A 701 13.47 -36.19 19.18
C ASP A 701 14.68 -35.84 20.06
N GLY A 702 15.89 -35.98 19.52
CA GLY A 702 17.12 -35.52 20.13
C GLY A 702 17.08 -34.01 20.38
N ILE A 703 16.77 -33.21 19.36
CA ILE A 703 16.66 -31.74 19.48
C ILE A 703 15.62 -31.37 20.55
N ALA A 704 14.45 -31.99 20.54
CA ALA A 704 13.39 -31.71 21.51
C ALA A 704 13.84 -31.96 22.97
N ARG A 705 14.65 -33.00 23.21
CA ARG A 705 15.16 -33.32 24.55
C ARG A 705 16.19 -32.32 25.06
N VAL A 706 17.04 -31.79 24.18
CA VAL A 706 18.12 -30.86 24.58
C VAL A 706 17.80 -29.39 24.34
N ARG A 707 16.65 -29.08 23.74
CA ARG A 707 16.23 -27.72 23.35
C ARG A 707 16.45 -26.69 24.45
N ASP A 708 15.97 -26.98 25.65
CA ASP A 708 16.01 -26.05 26.78
C ASP A 708 17.46 -25.83 27.23
N GLN A 709 18.31 -26.87 27.20
CA GLN A 709 19.74 -26.74 27.50
C GLN A 709 20.53 -26.01 26.40
N LEU A 710 20.17 -26.18 25.12
CA LEU A 710 20.76 -25.42 24.02
C LEU A 710 20.50 -23.92 24.18
N TRP A 711 19.27 -23.54 24.55
CA TRP A 711 18.93 -22.15 24.82
C TRP A 711 19.56 -21.62 26.11
N ALA A 712 19.66 -22.44 27.15
CA ALA A 712 20.33 -22.08 28.40
C ALA A 712 21.81 -21.75 28.16
N GLU A 713 22.50 -22.59 27.40
CA GLU A 713 23.88 -22.37 26.97
C GLU A 713 24.02 -21.12 26.10
N ALA A 714 23.13 -20.92 25.12
CA ALA A 714 23.15 -19.71 24.29
C ALA A 714 22.97 -18.41 25.10
N VAL A 715 22.10 -18.44 26.14
CA VAL A 715 21.93 -17.33 27.08
C VAL A 715 23.19 -17.12 27.91
N HIS A 716 23.84 -18.20 28.36
CA HIS A 716 25.10 -18.12 29.08
C HIS A 716 26.20 -17.48 28.21
N LEU A 717 26.41 -17.97 26.99
CA LEU A 717 27.38 -17.42 26.03
C LEU A 717 27.12 -15.93 25.72
N TYR A 718 25.85 -15.55 25.55
CA TYR A 718 25.47 -14.15 25.37
C TYR A 718 25.85 -13.30 26.60
N ARG A 719 25.58 -13.78 27.82
CA ARG A 719 25.92 -13.07 29.07
C ARG A 719 27.43 -12.98 29.32
N GLU A 720 28.19 -13.95 28.84
CA GLU A 720 29.67 -13.89 28.85
C GLU A 720 30.24 -12.91 27.81
N GLY A 721 29.41 -12.35 26.93
CA GLY A 721 29.82 -11.38 25.92
C GLY A 721 30.37 -12.01 24.64
N VAL A 722 30.07 -13.28 24.36
CA VAL A 722 30.45 -13.93 23.10
C VAL A 722 29.75 -13.23 21.93
N VAL A 723 30.55 -12.82 20.95
CA VAL A 723 30.08 -12.02 19.82
C VAL A 723 29.33 -12.88 18.80
N TRP A 724 28.09 -12.49 18.48
CA TRP A 724 27.22 -13.19 17.53
C TRP A 724 27.40 -12.80 16.05
N HIS A 725 28.17 -11.75 15.75
CA HIS A 725 28.51 -11.41 14.37
C HIS A 725 29.86 -12.04 13.98
N VAL A 726 30.07 -12.19 12.66
CA VAL A 726 31.33 -12.70 12.11
C VAL A 726 32.42 -11.65 12.31
N THR A 727 33.52 -12.05 12.93
CA THR A 727 34.69 -11.20 13.16
C THR A 727 35.61 -11.17 11.93
N GLU A 728 36.53 -10.19 11.87
CA GLU A 728 37.55 -10.09 10.82
C GLU A 728 38.35 -11.40 10.63
N ALA A 729 38.66 -12.09 11.74
CA ALA A 729 39.44 -13.34 11.74
C ALA A 729 38.64 -14.53 11.19
N GLU A 730 37.32 -14.55 11.40
CA GLU A 730 36.43 -15.63 10.96
C GLU A 730 35.96 -15.44 9.51
N ARG A 731 36.00 -14.20 8.98
CA ARG A 731 35.50 -13.86 7.65
C ARG A 731 35.97 -14.79 6.52
N PRO A 732 37.27 -15.18 6.42
CA PRO A 732 37.72 -16.09 5.38
C PRO A 732 37.02 -17.46 5.40
N LEU A 733 36.72 -17.99 6.58
CA LEU A 733 36.02 -19.28 6.73
C LEU A 733 34.60 -19.21 6.16
N PHE A 734 33.89 -18.10 6.41
CA PHE A 734 32.53 -17.89 5.92
C PHE A 734 32.49 -17.63 4.41
N GLU A 735 33.47 -16.92 3.87
CA GLU A 735 33.52 -16.58 2.44
C GLU A 735 33.74 -17.81 1.55
N VAL A 736 34.55 -18.78 2.00
CA VAL A 736 34.78 -20.04 1.26
C VAL A 736 33.48 -20.83 1.07
N GLU A 737 32.76 -21.09 2.15
CA GLU A 737 31.50 -21.87 2.13
C GLU A 737 30.39 -21.18 1.33
N GLN A 738 30.37 -19.85 1.33
CA GLN A 738 29.42 -19.05 0.55
C GLN A 738 29.77 -19.03 -0.94
N ALA A 739 31.05 -18.98 -1.29
CA ALA A 739 31.52 -19.00 -2.67
C ALA A 739 31.24 -20.34 -3.35
N GLU A 740 31.37 -21.46 -2.64
CA GLU A 740 31.05 -22.79 -3.18
C GLU A 740 29.59 -22.95 -3.62
N ARG A 741 28.68 -22.15 -3.05
CA ARG A 741 27.22 -22.22 -3.32
C ARG A 741 26.72 -21.13 -4.25
N TYR A 742 27.64 -20.33 -4.79
CA TYR A 742 27.35 -19.31 -5.80
C TYR A 742 27.04 -19.96 -7.14
N GLU A 743 25.83 -19.73 -7.65
CA GLU A 743 25.46 -20.04 -9.03
C GLU A 743 25.72 -18.81 -9.90
N GLY A 744 26.85 -18.83 -10.61
CA GLY A 744 27.22 -17.80 -11.57
C GLY A 744 26.25 -17.71 -12.75
N ASP A 745 26.26 -16.58 -13.44
CA ASP A 745 25.47 -16.44 -14.67
C ASP A 745 25.98 -17.40 -15.75
N VAL A 746 25.08 -17.94 -16.59
CA VAL A 746 25.45 -18.79 -17.75
C VAL A 746 26.49 -18.12 -18.65
N TYR A 747 26.55 -16.78 -18.68
CA TYR A 747 27.56 -16.05 -19.43
C TYR A 747 28.94 -16.00 -18.76
N GLU A 748 29.07 -16.18 -17.45
CA GLU A 748 30.35 -16.11 -16.75
C GLU A 748 31.32 -17.17 -17.29
N ASP A 749 30.89 -18.42 -17.45
CA ASP A 749 31.75 -19.49 -17.98
C ASP A 749 32.18 -19.23 -19.43
N VAL A 750 31.27 -18.73 -20.26
CA VAL A 750 31.52 -18.48 -21.69
C VAL A 750 32.45 -17.28 -21.86
N ILE A 751 32.19 -16.21 -21.11
CA ILE A 751 33.00 -14.98 -21.11
C ILE A 751 34.37 -15.27 -20.51
N GLY A 752 34.45 -15.98 -19.39
CA GLY A 752 35.70 -16.34 -18.71
C GLY A 752 36.64 -17.12 -19.64
N LYS A 753 36.13 -18.14 -20.32
CA LYS A 753 36.92 -18.93 -21.29
C LYS A 753 37.36 -18.12 -22.51
N ALA A 754 36.51 -17.22 -23.00
CA ALA A 754 36.82 -16.41 -24.17
C ALA A 754 37.82 -15.27 -23.88
N LEU A 755 37.81 -14.75 -22.65
CA LEU A 755 38.64 -13.62 -22.23
C LEU A 755 39.91 -14.04 -21.45
N ASP A 756 40.20 -15.34 -21.36
CA ASP A 756 41.32 -15.87 -20.54
C ASP A 756 42.67 -15.25 -20.90
N TYR A 757 42.88 -14.95 -22.20
CA TYR A 757 44.09 -14.31 -22.74
C TYR A 757 43.87 -12.85 -23.19
N ALA A 758 42.70 -12.28 -22.93
CA ALA A 758 42.39 -10.90 -23.30
C ALA A 758 42.84 -9.95 -22.18
N HIS A 759 43.47 -8.84 -22.54
CA HIS A 759 43.79 -7.76 -21.60
C HIS A 759 42.76 -6.63 -21.63
N ARG A 760 41.98 -6.55 -22.72
CA ARG A 760 41.00 -5.49 -22.95
C ARG A 760 39.87 -6.04 -23.82
N THR A 761 38.64 -5.66 -23.50
CA THR A 761 37.48 -5.97 -24.36
C THR A 761 36.40 -4.88 -24.27
N THR A 762 35.44 -4.88 -25.19
CA THR A 762 34.28 -3.98 -25.19
C THR A 762 32.97 -4.74 -25.04
N MET A 763 31.91 -4.05 -24.60
CA MET A 763 30.57 -4.65 -24.50
C MET A 763 30.07 -5.18 -25.87
N GLU A 764 30.42 -4.49 -26.95
CA GLU A 764 30.02 -4.87 -28.31
C GLU A 764 30.70 -6.15 -28.77
N GLU A 765 32.01 -6.32 -28.48
CA GLU A 765 32.77 -7.55 -28.76
C GLU A 765 32.18 -8.74 -27.98
N ILE A 766 31.81 -8.54 -26.71
CA ILE A 766 31.25 -9.63 -25.91
C ILE A 766 29.87 -10.03 -26.44
N LEU A 767 29.00 -9.07 -26.76
CA LEU A 767 27.68 -9.34 -27.32
C LEU A 767 27.76 -10.04 -28.68
N ARG A 768 28.65 -9.59 -29.56
CA ARG A 768 28.73 -10.03 -30.96
C ARG A 768 29.61 -11.26 -31.16
N ASP A 769 30.80 -11.25 -30.59
CA ASP A 769 31.88 -12.15 -30.97
C ASP A 769 32.03 -13.30 -29.95
N VAL A 770 31.78 -13.02 -28.66
CA VAL A 770 31.80 -14.04 -27.58
C VAL A 770 30.45 -14.75 -27.45
N LEU A 771 29.39 -14.00 -27.15
CA LEU A 771 28.04 -14.56 -26.89
C LEU A 771 27.22 -14.76 -28.16
N LYS A 772 27.64 -14.17 -29.29
CA LYS A 772 26.99 -14.30 -30.61
C LYS A 772 25.49 -14.01 -30.57
N LEU A 773 25.11 -12.99 -29.79
CA LEU A 773 23.73 -12.57 -29.65
C LEU A 773 23.30 -11.70 -30.84
N ASP A 774 22.13 -11.99 -31.39
CA ASP A 774 21.53 -11.18 -32.45
C ASP A 774 21.30 -9.74 -31.97
N SER A 775 21.43 -8.77 -32.88
CA SER A 775 21.26 -7.33 -32.60
C SER A 775 19.92 -6.98 -31.92
N SER A 776 18.85 -7.74 -32.17
CA SER A 776 17.55 -7.59 -31.50
C SER A 776 17.58 -7.88 -30.00
N LYS A 777 18.59 -8.64 -29.54
CA LYS A 777 18.80 -9.01 -28.13
C LYS A 777 19.79 -8.10 -27.41
N TRP A 778 20.32 -7.06 -28.07
CA TRP A 778 21.24 -6.07 -27.49
C TRP A 778 20.51 -5.06 -26.60
N THR A 779 19.65 -5.57 -25.72
CA THR A 779 18.82 -4.79 -24.82
C THR A 779 19.62 -4.33 -23.61
N LEU A 780 19.19 -3.24 -22.96
CA LEU A 780 19.82 -2.74 -21.73
C LEU A 780 19.87 -3.78 -20.59
N PRO A 781 18.83 -4.62 -20.37
CA PRO A 781 18.92 -5.74 -19.42
C PRO A 781 20.07 -6.71 -19.71
N GLU A 782 20.26 -7.06 -20.98
CA GLU A 782 21.31 -8.01 -21.40
C GLU A 782 22.71 -7.44 -21.18
N GLN A 783 22.92 -6.18 -21.53
CA GLN A 783 24.18 -5.47 -21.27
C GLN A 783 24.50 -5.39 -19.76
N ARG A 784 23.48 -5.22 -18.91
CA ARG A 784 23.66 -5.20 -17.45
C ARG A 784 24.04 -6.59 -16.92
N ARG A 785 23.45 -7.65 -17.47
CA ARG A 785 23.74 -9.05 -17.12
C ARG A 785 25.20 -9.41 -17.44
N ILE A 786 25.67 -9.06 -18.63
CA ILE A 786 27.07 -9.21 -19.06
C ILE A 786 28.01 -8.37 -18.19
N GLY A 787 27.63 -7.14 -17.86
CA GLY A 787 28.42 -6.28 -16.98
C GLY A 787 28.60 -6.86 -15.57
N LYS A 788 27.61 -7.59 -15.04
CA LYS A 788 27.73 -8.32 -13.77
C LYS A 788 28.69 -9.50 -13.90
N ALA A 789 28.53 -10.32 -14.94
CA ALA A 789 29.43 -11.45 -15.22
C ALA A 789 30.90 -11.03 -15.39
N LEU A 790 31.16 -9.89 -16.03
CA LEU A 790 32.51 -9.34 -16.14
C LEU A 790 33.06 -8.93 -14.77
N LYS A 791 32.22 -8.33 -13.92
CA LYS A 791 32.64 -7.88 -12.60
C LYS A 791 33.00 -9.05 -11.68
N SER A 792 32.20 -10.12 -11.66
CA SER A 792 32.49 -11.34 -10.89
C SER A 792 33.76 -12.06 -11.39
N LEU A 793 34.06 -11.97 -12.69
CA LEU A 793 35.33 -12.43 -13.27
C LEU A 793 36.53 -11.49 -13.02
N GLY A 794 36.34 -10.39 -12.26
CA GLY A 794 37.42 -9.45 -11.91
C GLY A 794 37.74 -8.40 -12.98
N TRP A 795 36.82 -8.10 -13.90
CA TRP A 795 36.99 -7.07 -14.93
C TRP A 795 36.41 -5.72 -14.51
N VAL A 796 37.18 -4.66 -14.73
CA VAL A 796 36.79 -3.29 -14.34
C VAL A 796 36.44 -2.47 -15.58
N ARG A 797 35.32 -1.73 -15.48
CA ARG A 797 34.85 -0.84 -16.55
C ARG A 797 35.60 0.49 -16.50
N LYS A 798 36.29 0.84 -17.59
CA LYS A 798 37.02 2.10 -17.76
C LYS A 798 36.47 2.89 -18.96
N ARG A 799 36.72 4.20 -18.96
CA ARG A 799 36.31 5.12 -20.04
C ARG A 799 37.55 5.61 -20.77
N GLU A 800 37.50 5.64 -22.10
CA GLU A 800 38.58 6.22 -22.91
C GLU A 800 38.70 7.73 -22.67
N SER A 801 39.92 8.19 -22.42
CA SER A 801 40.26 9.59 -22.16
C SER A 801 40.42 10.44 -23.44
N THR A 802 40.60 9.81 -24.61
CA THR A 802 40.82 10.47 -25.91
C THR A 802 40.10 9.75 -27.03
N GLY A 803 39.39 10.48 -27.91
CA GLY A 803 38.62 9.92 -29.03
C GLY A 803 37.10 9.87 -28.77
N SER A 804 36.40 8.88 -29.35
CA SER A 804 34.93 8.72 -29.36
C SER A 804 34.27 8.45 -27.99
N ARG A 805 35.02 8.59 -26.88
CA ARG A 805 34.55 8.46 -25.48
C ARG A 805 33.83 7.13 -25.17
N GLY A 806 34.28 6.04 -25.79
CA GLY A 806 33.74 4.69 -25.58
C GLY A 806 34.07 4.09 -24.20
N TRP A 807 33.26 3.14 -23.76
CA TRP A 807 33.50 2.34 -22.55
C TRP A 807 34.17 1.02 -22.92
N TYR A 808 35.16 0.59 -22.13
CA TYR A 808 35.83 -0.70 -22.28
C TYR A 808 36.04 -1.38 -20.93
N TYR A 809 36.36 -2.67 -20.94
CA TYR A 809 36.66 -3.48 -19.77
C TYR A 809 38.11 -3.94 -19.83
N MET A 810 38.76 -4.00 -18.66
CA MET A 810 40.14 -4.46 -18.50
C MET A 810 40.23 -5.24 -17.20
N ARG A 811 40.96 -6.36 -17.20
CA ARG A 811 41.23 -7.14 -16.00
C ARG A 811 42.15 -6.31 -15.10
N GLU A 812 41.80 -6.16 -13.83
CA GLU A 812 42.70 -5.54 -12.87
C GLU A 812 43.90 -6.48 -12.71
N GLU A 813 45.12 -6.00 -13.03
CA GLU A 813 46.32 -6.75 -12.68
C GLU A 813 46.32 -6.86 -11.16
N ARG A 814 45.99 -8.05 -10.63
CA ARG A 814 46.34 -8.36 -9.25
C ARG A 814 47.85 -8.20 -9.17
N GLU A 815 48.31 -7.17 -8.45
CA GLU A 815 49.66 -7.24 -7.90
C GLU A 815 49.76 -8.62 -7.23
N PRO A 816 50.76 -9.45 -7.56
CA PRO A 816 50.93 -10.70 -6.86
C PRO A 816 50.99 -10.37 -5.37
N GLU A 817 50.09 -10.96 -4.58
CA GLU A 817 50.18 -10.88 -3.13
C GLU A 817 51.61 -11.27 -2.78
N ALA A 818 52.40 -10.28 -2.35
CA ALA A 818 53.69 -10.54 -1.78
C ALA A 818 53.44 -11.56 -0.68
N GLU A 819 54.04 -12.74 -0.80
CA GLU A 819 54.15 -13.71 0.29
C GLU A 819 54.48 -12.91 1.55
N ARG A 820 53.47 -12.73 2.41
CA ARG A 820 53.71 -12.21 3.74
C ARG A 820 54.44 -13.33 4.46
N VAL A 821 55.75 -13.31 4.33
CA VAL A 821 56.67 -14.01 5.21
C VAL A 821 56.19 -13.73 6.62
N LEU A 822 55.82 -14.80 7.32
CA LEU A 822 55.58 -14.81 8.76
C LEU A 822 56.84 -14.24 9.44
N VAL A 823 56.84 -12.94 9.72
CA VAL A 823 57.78 -12.35 10.66
C VAL A 823 57.19 -12.61 12.03
N ALA A 824 57.85 -13.50 12.75
CA ALA A 824 57.56 -13.81 14.14
C ALA A 824 57.60 -12.55 15.00
N ALA A 825 56.64 -12.50 15.93
CA ALA A 825 56.50 -11.66 17.11
C ALA A 825 57.63 -10.64 17.39
N GLY A 826 57.25 -9.37 17.39
CA GLY A 826 57.94 -8.31 18.11
C GLY A 826 56.89 -7.38 18.71
N ASP A 827 56.85 -7.36 20.05
CA ASP A 827 56.09 -6.39 20.86
C ASP A 827 56.32 -4.96 20.37
N ASP A 828 55.26 -4.14 20.26
CA ASP A 828 55.34 -2.75 20.72
C ASP A 828 53.95 -2.11 20.93
N ASP A 829 53.92 -1.23 21.91
CA ASP A 829 52.81 -0.64 22.66
C ASP A 829 51.98 0.44 21.93
N SER A 830 50.65 0.37 22.14
CA SER A 830 49.73 1.51 22.42
C SER A 830 49.37 2.53 21.31
N PRO A 831 48.35 3.42 21.48
CA PRO A 831 46.93 3.11 21.69
C PRO A 831 45.96 3.96 20.79
N LEU A 832 44.68 3.54 20.78
CA LEU A 832 43.42 4.17 20.31
C LEU A 832 42.96 3.91 18.87
#